data_AF-A0A5D6YFV2-F1
#
_entry.id   AF-A0A5D6YFV2-F1
#
_cell.length_a   1.000
_cell.length_b   1.000
_cell.length_c   1.000
_cell.angle_alpha   90.00
_cell.angle_beta   90.00
_cell.angle_gamma   90.00
#
_symmetry.space_group_name_H-M   'P 1'
#
loop_
_entity.id
_entity.type
_entity.pdbx_description
1 polymer ?
#
loop_
_entity_poly.entity_id
_entity_poly.type
_entity_poly.pdbx_seq_one_letter_code
_entity_poly.pdbx_strand_id
1 'polypeptide(L)'
;MPLATRRLRRDLNVSDPTAGIVVPAETMFVFNGSSADLAQQFYQRYEAGAMAAKLDIDSDALPQSVQARLAAVDLKFKHLHPLLQRALLWDSGYVFASDSRGGGSTGKLLRVYTANGMSMAEIAVSTSEFTDVAGCATANCSASSPAQRSTGTACSGARLAPVLKCAVEGDVESSPESQAFWATGGHERAIPELSVARHTWQDGSAAKQTYTVNAIHSIALAREAAVGCTAASSGGQYSSLIIPCAQYSPSSGASDAGRVWADPAPGALVSVWLQHARADKPGFNQYYTLLIIAGALAGIVLLLVMSCSCKSRYRRRKLRRAEAKMTSADPSALLESDDAIVVSAVALTPVHVMLESDLEASDSSHDWKNACGASQAVAGRRLRMDQLAFRKLLAHGAGGSEVWTAKYHGSRVAVKRRPTLSAAATGAAAGGSLKPSRPGAAAATPTTATAPPEINAELELLASLHHRNIVRFYGVAWNSPDSLCIVTEYARKSSLEEYLRPRQRGSSDSERLTWMQVQKIMAGVADALQYLHAREPPVAHGALEARNVLLSSRFEAKLIGVGGPAAAATAWPRSLEDDICALGVLFAELIAHCEHAAASGARASFVHEEHKIERESLPPPPVCTLEIREIVARCMTADPSARPRIGDVVRVFPSSSGAPTREEASSVE
;
A
#
# COMPACT_ATOMS: atom_id res chain seq x y z
N MET A 1 -21.47 -18.72 38.43
CA MET A 1 -20.45 -17.97 39.20
C MET A 1 -19.34 -18.93 39.58
N PRO A 2 -18.07 -18.50 39.73
CA PRO A 2 -17.48 -17.18 39.43
C PRO A 2 -16.56 -17.23 38.18
N LEU A 3 -15.97 -16.15 37.64
CA LEU A 3 -16.30 -14.71 37.62
C LEU A 3 -15.60 -14.12 36.37
N ALA A 4 -16.22 -13.14 35.71
CA ALA A 4 -15.62 -12.50 34.53
C ALA A 4 -14.63 -11.38 34.92
N THR A 5 -13.51 -11.26 34.19
CA THR A 5 -12.65 -10.07 34.21
C THR A 5 -12.29 -9.59 32.79
N ARG A 6 -13.21 -8.81 32.18
CA ARG A 6 -12.86 -7.96 31.04
C ARG A 6 -11.78 -6.97 31.47
N ARG A 7 -10.52 -7.16 31.06
CA ARG A 7 -9.51 -6.09 31.14
C ARG A 7 -9.77 -5.08 30.05
N LEU A 8 -10.34 -3.93 30.42
CA LEU A 8 -10.23 -2.71 29.61
C LEU A 8 -8.74 -2.35 29.49
N ARG A 9 -8.16 -2.55 28.30
CA ARG A 9 -7.02 -1.73 27.89
C ARG A 9 -7.57 -0.33 27.66
N ARG A 10 -7.08 0.64 28.42
CA ARG A 10 -7.05 2.03 27.96
C ARG A 10 -5.92 2.13 26.96
N ASP A 11 -6.20 2.69 25.78
CA ASP A 11 -5.18 3.01 24.80
C ASP A 11 -4.37 4.22 25.28
N LEU A 12 -3.37 3.94 26.12
CA LEU A 12 -2.26 4.85 26.32
C LEU A 12 -1.43 4.82 25.04
N ASN A 13 -1.29 5.99 24.40
CA ASN A 13 -0.63 6.16 23.12
C ASN A 13 0.89 5.93 23.25
N VAL A 14 1.31 4.66 23.26
CA VAL A 14 2.71 4.26 23.14
C VAL A 14 3.08 4.38 21.67
N SER A 15 3.97 5.32 21.35
CA SER A 15 4.58 5.42 20.03
C SER A 15 5.52 4.23 19.82
N ASP A 16 5.00 3.20 19.16
CA ASP A 16 5.75 2.04 18.68
C ASP A 16 6.88 2.51 17.73
N PRO A 17 8.16 2.19 18.00
CA PRO A 17 9.27 2.65 17.17
C PRO A 17 9.28 2.03 15.76
N THR A 18 8.51 0.97 15.51
CA THR A 18 8.35 0.36 14.18
C THR A 18 7.26 1.04 13.34
N ALA A 19 6.40 1.89 13.93
CA ALA A 19 5.21 2.45 13.30
C ALA A 19 5.51 3.46 12.18
N GLY A 20 5.87 2.92 11.01
CA GLY A 20 6.22 3.65 9.79
C GLY A 20 7.28 2.94 8.95
N ILE A 21 8.05 2.00 9.52
CA ILE A 21 9.10 1.26 8.81
C ILE A 21 8.51 0.00 8.17
N VAL A 22 7.85 0.19 7.03
CA VAL A 22 7.36 -0.90 6.17
C VAL A 22 8.50 -1.42 5.30
N VAL A 23 8.90 -2.68 5.48
CA VAL A 23 9.86 -3.35 4.60
C VAL A 23 9.23 -3.51 3.20
N PRO A 24 9.90 -3.10 2.11
CA PRO A 24 9.34 -3.12 0.75
C PRO A 24 9.37 -4.53 0.15
N ALA A 25 8.63 -5.45 0.75
CA ALA A 25 8.51 -6.83 0.29
C ALA A 25 7.43 -7.00 -0.79
N GLU A 26 7.70 -7.86 -1.77
CA GLU A 26 6.76 -8.19 -2.83
C GLU A 26 5.78 -9.26 -2.36
N THR A 27 4.51 -8.86 -2.26
CA THR A 27 3.38 -9.70 -1.86
C THR A 27 3.09 -10.83 -2.85
N MET A 28 3.51 -10.67 -4.12
CA MET A 28 3.32 -11.64 -5.20
C MET A 28 4.61 -12.38 -5.59
N PHE A 29 5.75 -12.09 -4.93
CA PHE A 29 7.00 -12.82 -5.20
C PHE A 29 6.84 -14.31 -4.86
N VAL A 30 7.30 -15.18 -5.75
CA VAL A 30 7.35 -16.63 -5.53
C VAL A 30 8.73 -17.11 -5.93
N PHE A 31 9.48 -17.72 -4.99
CA PHE A 31 10.76 -18.34 -5.29
C PHE A 31 10.55 -19.64 -6.10
N ASN A 32 10.45 -19.49 -7.41
CA ASN A 32 10.40 -20.53 -8.45
C ASN A 32 11.76 -20.74 -9.14
N GLY A 33 12.77 -19.92 -8.80
CA GLY A 33 14.10 -19.92 -9.41
C GLY A 33 14.20 -19.23 -10.77
N SER A 34 13.26 -18.37 -11.16
CA SER A 34 13.41 -17.46 -12.32
C SER A 34 14.01 -16.09 -11.96
N SER A 35 14.32 -15.85 -10.68
CA SER A 35 14.90 -14.61 -10.14
C SER A 35 15.98 -14.93 -9.10
N ALA A 36 16.99 -14.06 -8.99
CA ALA A 36 18.03 -14.12 -7.97
C ALA A 36 17.71 -13.25 -6.74
N ASP A 37 16.50 -12.70 -6.62
CA ASP A 37 16.07 -11.98 -5.40
C ASP A 37 15.78 -12.94 -4.25
N LEU A 38 16.86 -13.43 -3.63
CA LEU A 38 16.79 -14.24 -2.42
C LEU A 38 16.50 -13.39 -1.18
N ALA A 39 16.62 -12.06 -1.25
CA ALA A 39 16.27 -11.18 -0.14
C ALA A 39 14.75 -11.17 0.09
N GLN A 40 13.95 -11.11 -0.98
CA GLN A 40 12.49 -11.35 -0.92
C GLN A 40 12.18 -12.71 -0.31
N GLN A 41 12.84 -13.78 -0.76
CA GLN A 41 12.61 -15.13 -0.23
C GLN A 41 12.95 -15.23 1.27
N PHE A 42 14.12 -14.73 1.70
CA PHE A 42 14.51 -14.73 3.12
C PHE A 42 13.54 -13.91 3.99
N TYR A 43 12.99 -12.80 3.48
CA TYR A 43 12.01 -12.00 4.20
C TYR A 43 10.63 -12.66 4.27
N GLN A 44 10.11 -13.18 3.17
CA GLN A 44 8.85 -13.95 3.21
C GLN A 44 8.94 -15.18 4.13
N ARG A 45 10.11 -15.83 4.20
CA ARG A 45 10.32 -16.93 5.16
C ARG A 45 10.38 -16.43 6.61
N TYR A 46 10.89 -15.22 6.87
CA TYR A 46 10.85 -14.58 8.18
C TYR A 46 9.42 -14.20 8.61
N GLU A 47 8.63 -13.58 7.74
CA GLU A 47 7.21 -13.28 7.98
C GLU A 47 6.39 -14.56 8.22
N ALA A 48 6.72 -15.65 7.51
CA ALA A 48 6.16 -16.98 7.73
C ALA A 48 6.67 -17.68 9.02
N GLY A 49 7.45 -17.01 9.87
CA GLY A 49 7.97 -17.51 11.13
C GLY A 49 9.06 -18.60 11.00
N ALA A 50 9.63 -18.78 9.81
CA ALA A 50 10.61 -19.84 9.57
C ALA A 50 11.97 -19.54 10.20
N MET A 51 12.56 -20.56 10.83
CA MET A 51 13.85 -20.48 11.50
C MET A 51 14.94 -21.19 10.70
N ALA A 52 16.17 -20.69 10.80
CA ALA A 52 17.37 -21.30 10.23
C ALA A 52 18.50 -21.32 11.25
N ALA A 53 19.49 -22.20 11.07
CA ALA A 53 20.71 -22.18 11.88
C ALA A 53 21.40 -20.82 11.77
N LYS A 54 21.81 -20.26 12.92
CA LYS A 54 22.47 -18.95 12.95
C LYS A 54 23.85 -19.03 12.28
N LEU A 55 24.19 -18.02 11.50
CA LEU A 55 25.53 -17.89 10.95
C LEU A 55 26.44 -17.33 12.04
N ASP A 56 27.35 -18.18 12.53
CA ASP A 56 28.35 -17.82 13.53
C ASP A 56 29.63 -17.40 12.82
N ILE A 57 29.75 -16.10 12.58
CA ILE A 57 30.86 -15.48 11.88
C ILE A 57 31.41 -14.39 12.80
N ASP A 58 32.70 -14.49 13.13
CA ASP A 58 33.38 -13.50 13.97
C ASP A 58 33.31 -12.10 13.36
N SER A 59 33.26 -11.08 14.22
CA SER A 59 33.03 -9.70 13.76
C SER A 59 34.16 -9.19 12.87
N ASP A 60 35.39 -9.65 13.13
CA ASP A 60 36.59 -9.32 12.35
C ASP A 60 36.73 -10.15 11.06
N ALA A 61 35.98 -11.24 10.94
CA ALA A 61 35.90 -12.08 9.74
C ALA A 61 34.77 -11.64 8.76
N LEU A 62 33.92 -10.69 9.16
CA LEU A 62 32.90 -10.12 8.29
C LEU A 62 33.54 -9.17 7.25
N PRO A 63 33.09 -9.16 5.98
CA PRO A 63 33.57 -8.22 4.98
C PRO A 63 33.29 -6.76 5.36
N GLN A 64 34.21 -5.84 4.99
CA GLN A 64 34.13 -4.42 5.36
C GLN A 64 32.84 -3.72 4.90
N SER A 65 32.31 -4.08 3.73
CA SER A 65 31.03 -3.60 3.21
C SER A 65 29.84 -4.01 4.10
N VAL A 66 29.84 -5.27 4.56
CA VAL A 66 28.84 -5.79 5.53
C VAL A 66 28.99 -5.09 6.89
N GLN A 67 30.22 -4.90 7.37
CA GLN A 67 30.48 -4.13 8.60
C GLN A 67 29.99 -2.67 8.49
N ALA A 68 30.21 -2.00 7.36
CA ALA A 68 29.78 -0.63 7.13
C ALA A 68 28.24 -0.49 7.13
N ARG A 69 27.53 -1.41 6.45
CA ARG A 69 26.05 -1.45 6.48
C ARG A 69 25.50 -1.66 7.90
N LEU A 70 26.14 -2.54 8.68
CA LEU A 70 25.79 -2.78 10.08
C LEU A 70 26.06 -1.55 10.98
N ALA A 71 27.19 -0.88 10.78
CA ALA A 71 27.57 0.30 11.55
C ALA A 71 26.61 1.48 11.31
N ALA A 72 26.18 1.71 10.08
CA ALA A 72 25.22 2.76 9.72
C ALA A 72 23.88 2.64 10.49
N VAL A 73 23.45 1.42 10.80
CA VAL A 73 22.22 1.14 11.58
C VAL A 73 22.46 0.81 13.05
N ASP A 74 23.71 0.87 13.56
CA ASP A 74 24.06 0.37 14.90
C ASP A 74 23.52 -1.05 15.15
N LEU A 75 23.87 -2.01 14.29
CA LEU A 75 23.58 -3.43 14.51
C LEU A 75 24.86 -4.27 14.55
N LYS A 76 24.76 -5.46 15.17
CA LYS A 76 25.84 -6.45 15.21
C LYS A 76 25.34 -7.73 14.56
N PHE A 77 26.10 -8.29 13.63
CA PHE A 77 25.71 -9.46 12.84
C PHE A 77 25.21 -10.63 13.70
N LYS A 78 25.92 -10.94 14.80
CA LYS A 78 25.55 -12.00 15.76
C LYS A 78 24.26 -11.77 16.53
N HIS A 79 23.63 -10.59 16.44
CA HIS A 79 22.34 -10.28 17.05
C HIS A 79 21.19 -10.21 16.02
N LEU A 80 21.47 -10.21 14.72
CA LEU A 80 20.45 -10.29 13.67
C LEU A 80 19.66 -11.61 13.71
N HIS A 81 18.50 -11.63 13.06
CA HIS A 81 17.74 -12.85 12.76
C HIS A 81 18.51 -13.75 11.76
N PRO A 82 18.51 -15.09 11.87
CA PRO A 82 19.27 -15.98 10.97
C PRO A 82 18.95 -15.86 9.48
N LEU A 83 17.76 -15.38 9.12
CA LEU A 83 17.39 -15.08 7.72
C LEU A 83 17.88 -13.70 7.28
N LEU A 84 17.86 -12.69 8.16
CA LEU A 84 18.44 -11.36 7.88
C LEU A 84 19.97 -11.42 7.79
N GLN A 85 20.63 -12.33 8.52
CA GLN A 85 22.06 -12.62 8.32
C GLN A 85 22.36 -13.10 6.89
N ARG A 86 21.55 -14.04 6.36
CA ARG A 86 21.71 -14.57 4.99
C ARG A 86 21.36 -13.52 3.94
N ALA A 87 20.25 -12.80 4.12
CA ALA A 87 19.86 -11.71 3.24
C ALA A 87 20.93 -10.60 3.18
N LEU A 88 21.52 -10.22 4.32
CA LEU A 88 22.58 -9.22 4.37
C LEU A 88 23.87 -9.65 3.67
N LEU A 89 24.30 -10.91 3.82
CA LEU A 89 25.45 -11.41 3.08
C LEU A 89 25.17 -11.45 1.57
N TRP A 90 24.03 -12.01 1.16
CA TRP A 90 23.61 -12.09 -0.22
C TRP A 90 23.56 -10.70 -0.88
N ASP A 91 22.79 -9.79 -0.30
CA ASP A 91 22.55 -8.43 -0.80
C ASP A 91 23.79 -7.51 -0.71
N SER A 92 24.86 -7.96 -0.05
CA SER A 92 26.16 -7.27 -0.04
C SER A 92 27.20 -7.93 -0.96
N GLY A 93 26.83 -8.96 -1.74
CA GLY A 93 27.73 -9.65 -2.66
C GLY A 93 28.61 -10.71 -2.00
N TYR A 94 28.10 -11.51 -1.05
CA TYR A 94 28.86 -12.60 -0.43
C TYR A 94 28.11 -13.94 -0.40
N VAL A 95 28.86 -14.99 -0.71
CA VAL A 95 28.45 -16.40 -0.64
C VAL A 95 29.52 -17.21 0.07
N PHE A 96 29.19 -18.40 0.54
CA PHE A 96 30.20 -19.31 1.09
C PHE A 96 30.94 -20.02 -0.05
N ALA A 97 32.25 -20.26 0.11
CA ALA A 97 32.90 -21.34 -0.62
C ALA A 97 32.18 -22.66 -0.28
N SER A 98 31.91 -23.50 -1.27
CA SER A 98 31.46 -24.88 -1.01
C SER A 98 32.49 -25.59 -0.14
N ASP A 99 32.04 -26.30 0.89
CA ASP A 99 32.86 -27.24 1.63
C ASP A 99 32.49 -28.69 1.24
N SER A 100 33.48 -29.59 1.30
CA SER A 100 33.31 -31.02 1.04
C SER A 100 32.55 -31.76 2.17
N ARG A 101 31.93 -31.02 3.11
CA ARG A 101 31.06 -31.54 4.18
C ARG A 101 29.57 -31.22 3.93
N GLY A 102 29.25 -30.46 2.88
CA GLY A 102 27.88 -30.13 2.48
C GLY A 102 27.23 -29.00 3.29
N GLY A 103 28.02 -28.14 3.93
CA GLY A 103 27.53 -27.03 4.75
C GLY A 103 27.51 -25.68 4.02
N GLY A 104 26.40 -25.33 3.35
CA GLY A 104 26.19 -24.01 2.72
C GLY A 104 25.99 -22.84 3.71
N SER A 105 26.72 -22.87 4.83
CA SER A 105 26.67 -21.91 5.95
C SER A 105 27.93 -21.94 6.85
N THR A 106 28.96 -22.76 6.52
CA THR A 106 30.14 -23.01 7.39
C THR A 106 31.50 -22.73 6.73
N GLY A 107 31.52 -22.32 5.46
CA GLY A 107 32.75 -22.08 4.69
C GLY A 107 33.38 -20.68 4.88
N LYS A 108 34.47 -20.45 4.14
CA LYS A 108 35.04 -19.10 3.90
C LYS A 108 34.06 -18.27 3.08
N LEU A 109 33.85 -16.99 3.41
CA LEU A 109 33.10 -16.07 2.53
C LEU A 109 33.94 -15.68 1.31
N LEU A 110 33.32 -15.74 0.13
CA LEU A 110 33.86 -15.27 -1.14
C LEU A 110 33.00 -14.14 -1.70
N ARG A 111 33.64 -13.19 -2.40
CA ARG A 111 33.02 -11.98 -2.92
C ARG A 111 32.45 -12.22 -4.31
N VAL A 112 31.22 -11.77 -4.51
CA VAL A 112 30.50 -11.76 -5.78
C VAL A 112 30.41 -10.32 -6.26
N TYR A 113 31.03 -10.07 -7.41
CA TYR A 113 30.89 -8.85 -8.18
C TYR A 113 29.75 -9.02 -9.19
N THR A 114 29.12 -7.92 -9.58
CA THR A 114 28.03 -7.92 -10.55
C THR A 114 28.37 -7.08 -11.77
N ALA A 115 27.70 -7.38 -12.88
CA ALA A 115 27.85 -6.66 -14.13
C ALA A 115 27.40 -5.20 -13.96
N ASN A 116 28.33 -4.26 -14.15
CA ASN A 116 28.10 -2.81 -14.09
C ASN A 116 27.49 -2.32 -12.75
N GLY A 117 27.67 -3.07 -11.66
CA GLY A 117 27.15 -2.73 -10.32
C GLY A 117 25.66 -3.00 -10.10
N MET A 118 25.01 -3.80 -10.97
CA MET A 118 23.61 -4.22 -10.78
C MET A 118 23.39 -4.96 -9.44
N SER A 119 22.15 -5.07 -8.98
CA SER A 119 21.87 -5.72 -7.69
C SER A 119 22.00 -7.24 -7.77
N MET A 120 22.17 -7.89 -6.61
CA MET A 120 22.21 -9.35 -6.51
C MET A 120 20.86 -10.02 -6.81
N ALA A 121 19.77 -9.25 -6.97
CA ALA A 121 18.48 -9.75 -7.44
C ALA A 121 18.48 -10.06 -8.96
N GLU A 122 19.33 -9.38 -9.73
CA GLU A 122 19.28 -9.37 -11.20
C GLU A 122 20.24 -10.39 -11.85
N ILE A 123 21.14 -11.01 -11.08
CA ILE A 123 22.23 -11.83 -11.62
C ILE A 123 21.80 -13.21 -12.17
N ALA A 124 20.53 -13.58 -12.03
CA ALA A 124 20.00 -14.82 -12.64
C ALA A 124 20.13 -14.76 -14.17
N VAL A 125 20.73 -15.79 -14.77
CA VAL A 125 20.68 -16.03 -16.21
C VAL A 125 19.37 -16.78 -16.50
N SER A 126 18.47 -16.16 -17.26
CA SER A 126 17.18 -16.75 -17.63
C SER A 126 17.34 -17.93 -18.58
N THR A 127 16.28 -18.74 -18.73
CA THR A 127 16.28 -19.89 -19.65
C THR A 127 16.56 -19.46 -21.10
N SER A 128 15.98 -18.34 -21.57
CA SER A 128 16.25 -17.81 -22.90
C SER A 128 17.70 -17.34 -23.07
N GLU A 129 18.21 -16.52 -22.13
CA GLU A 129 19.61 -16.07 -22.15
C GLU A 129 20.58 -17.26 -22.16
N PHE A 130 20.26 -18.36 -21.49
CA PHE A 130 21.08 -19.57 -21.51
C PHE A 130 21.00 -20.33 -22.84
N THR A 131 19.80 -20.48 -23.44
CA THR A 131 19.63 -21.19 -24.73
C THR A 131 20.07 -20.40 -25.95
N ASP A 132 20.08 -19.06 -25.88
CA ASP A 132 20.57 -18.18 -26.94
C ASP A 132 22.10 -18.30 -27.11
N VAL A 133 22.81 -18.82 -26.09
CA VAL A 133 24.21 -19.20 -26.21
C VAL A 133 24.34 -20.45 -27.08
N ALA A 134 24.78 -20.26 -28.32
CA ALA A 134 25.01 -21.34 -29.27
C ALA A 134 25.86 -22.50 -28.70
N GLY A 135 25.28 -23.70 -28.68
CA GLY A 135 25.87 -24.91 -28.10
C GLY A 135 25.45 -25.19 -26.65
N CYS A 136 24.62 -24.35 -26.05
CA CYS A 136 24.07 -24.52 -24.70
C CYS A 136 22.62 -25.00 -24.76
N ALA A 137 22.30 -26.03 -23.98
CA ALA A 137 21.04 -26.76 -24.05
C ALA A 137 20.51 -27.11 -22.66
N THR A 138 19.19 -27.26 -22.55
CA THR A 138 18.48 -27.43 -21.28
C THR A 138 17.56 -28.65 -21.30
N ALA A 139 17.41 -29.33 -20.16
CA ALA A 139 16.35 -30.30 -19.91
C ALA A 139 15.38 -29.80 -18.85
N ASN A 140 14.09 -30.08 -19.04
CA ASN A 140 13.04 -29.75 -18.07
C ASN A 140 12.77 -30.95 -17.17
N CYS A 141 13.05 -30.79 -15.87
CA CYS A 141 12.80 -31.78 -14.84
C CYS A 141 11.38 -31.57 -14.28
N SER A 142 10.47 -32.51 -14.56
CA SER A 142 9.13 -32.54 -13.97
C SER A 142 9.13 -33.37 -12.67
N ALA A 143 8.92 -32.70 -11.54
CA ALA A 143 8.66 -33.34 -10.25
C ALA A 143 7.16 -33.65 -10.08
N SER A 144 6.81 -34.51 -9.13
CA SER A 144 5.42 -34.79 -8.70
C SER A 144 4.78 -33.67 -7.85
N SER A 145 5.26 -32.44 -8.01
CA SER A 145 4.93 -31.24 -7.26
C SER A 145 5.23 -30.03 -8.17
N PRO A 146 4.47 -28.91 -8.15
CA PRO A 146 4.48 -27.90 -9.22
C PRO A 146 5.76 -27.09 -9.43
N ALA A 147 6.86 -27.39 -8.74
CA ALA A 147 8.18 -26.83 -9.02
C ALA A 147 8.76 -27.43 -10.30
N GLN A 148 8.53 -26.77 -11.44
CA GLN A 148 9.28 -27.02 -12.67
C GLN A 148 10.74 -26.57 -12.49
N ARG A 149 11.71 -27.40 -12.89
CA ARG A 149 13.13 -27.02 -13.03
C ARG A 149 13.55 -27.13 -14.47
N SER A 150 14.32 -26.17 -14.98
CA SER A 150 15.15 -26.34 -16.17
C SER A 150 16.60 -26.43 -15.73
N THR A 151 17.38 -27.37 -16.27
CA THR A 151 18.80 -27.56 -15.93
C THR A 151 19.64 -27.65 -17.19
N GLY A 152 20.87 -27.13 -17.16
CA GLY A 152 21.79 -27.26 -18.28
C GLY A 152 22.18 -28.72 -18.54
N THR A 153 22.30 -29.11 -19.81
CA THR A 153 22.71 -30.47 -20.23
C THR A 153 23.96 -30.50 -21.11
N ALA A 154 24.22 -29.41 -21.84
CA ALA A 154 25.45 -29.17 -22.57
C ALA A 154 25.67 -27.65 -22.65
N CYS A 155 26.93 -27.21 -22.77
CA CYS A 155 27.29 -25.82 -23.07
C CYS A 155 28.76 -25.71 -23.50
N SER A 156 29.09 -24.76 -24.37
CA SER A 156 30.49 -24.43 -24.70
C SER A 156 30.96 -23.24 -23.85
N GLY A 157 31.90 -23.47 -22.93
CA GLY A 157 32.24 -22.46 -21.91
C GLY A 157 32.76 -21.13 -22.49
N ALA A 158 33.48 -21.20 -23.63
CA ALA A 158 33.93 -20.03 -24.39
C ALA A 158 32.81 -19.08 -24.83
N ARG A 159 31.54 -19.52 -24.83
CA ARG A 159 30.38 -18.71 -25.24
C ARG A 159 29.45 -18.32 -24.08
N LEU A 160 29.73 -18.75 -22.84
CA LEU A 160 28.97 -18.29 -21.67
C LEU A 160 29.26 -16.83 -21.30
N ALA A 161 30.50 -16.36 -21.48
CA ALA A 161 30.94 -15.04 -21.02
C ALA A 161 30.00 -13.87 -21.43
N PRO A 162 29.41 -13.82 -22.65
CA PRO A 162 28.38 -12.84 -23.05
C PRO A 162 27.08 -12.80 -22.23
N VAL A 163 26.73 -13.84 -21.45
CA VAL A 163 25.49 -13.88 -20.63
C VAL A 163 25.72 -13.92 -19.12
N LEU A 164 26.96 -14.03 -18.65
CA LEU A 164 27.28 -14.00 -17.22
C LEU A 164 27.04 -12.60 -16.63
N LYS A 165 26.21 -12.52 -15.58
CA LYS A 165 25.85 -11.27 -14.89
C LYS A 165 26.59 -11.05 -13.56
N CYS A 166 27.31 -12.07 -13.11
CA CYS A 166 28.10 -12.06 -11.87
C CYS A 166 29.51 -12.60 -12.13
N ALA A 167 30.41 -12.31 -11.21
CA ALA A 167 31.80 -12.77 -11.20
C ALA A 167 32.24 -13.04 -9.76
N VAL A 168 33.06 -14.07 -9.53
CA VAL A 168 33.47 -14.50 -8.18
C VAL A 168 34.99 -14.41 -8.04
N GLU A 169 35.42 -13.79 -6.95
CA GLU A 169 36.83 -13.58 -6.61
C GLU A 169 37.39 -14.71 -5.73
N GLY A 170 38.60 -15.16 -6.09
CA GLY A 170 39.42 -16.07 -5.27
C GLY A 170 39.32 -17.55 -5.65
N ASP A 171 39.95 -18.38 -4.83
CA ASP A 171 39.98 -19.83 -5.03
C ASP A 171 38.67 -20.48 -4.61
N VAL A 172 38.00 -21.06 -5.62
CA VAL A 172 36.75 -21.81 -5.50
C VAL A 172 37.05 -23.30 -5.67
N GLU A 173 36.56 -24.15 -4.75
CA GLU A 173 36.69 -25.61 -4.85
C GLU A 173 35.91 -26.18 -6.05
N SER A 174 36.43 -27.23 -6.69
CA SER A 174 35.79 -27.83 -7.86
C SER A 174 34.55 -28.65 -7.51
N SER A 175 33.50 -28.54 -8.31
CA SER A 175 32.31 -29.41 -8.23
C SER A 175 32.58 -30.80 -8.83
N PRO A 176 31.76 -31.82 -8.50
CA PRO A 176 31.72 -33.06 -9.26
C PRO A 176 31.23 -32.83 -10.69
N GLU A 177 31.85 -33.49 -11.67
CA GLU A 177 31.54 -33.37 -13.12
C GLU A 177 30.07 -33.65 -13.48
N SER A 178 29.35 -34.39 -12.62
CA SER A 178 27.94 -34.72 -12.80
C SER A 178 26.96 -33.61 -12.40
N GLN A 179 27.42 -32.47 -11.90
CA GLN A 179 26.57 -31.38 -11.44
C GLN A 179 26.39 -30.28 -12.50
N ALA A 180 25.22 -29.64 -12.50
CA ALA A 180 24.93 -28.53 -13.40
C ALA A 180 25.50 -27.21 -12.85
N PHE A 181 26.07 -26.38 -13.72
CA PHE A 181 26.50 -25.00 -13.43
C PHE A 181 25.41 -23.95 -13.71
N TRP A 182 24.28 -24.35 -14.27
CA TRP A 182 23.09 -23.51 -14.49
C TRP A 182 21.82 -24.33 -14.33
N ALA A 183 20.86 -23.77 -13.58
CA ALA A 183 19.49 -24.27 -13.50
C ALA A 183 18.54 -23.17 -13.00
N THR A 184 17.34 -23.10 -13.55
CA THR A 184 16.21 -22.37 -12.96
C THR A 184 15.34 -23.37 -12.20
N GLY A 185 15.07 -23.10 -10.93
CA GLY A 185 14.23 -23.95 -10.09
C GLY A 185 14.15 -23.42 -8.65
N GLY A 186 13.00 -23.59 -8.02
CA GLY A 186 12.75 -23.04 -6.70
C GLY A 186 11.45 -23.57 -6.09
N HIS A 187 11.34 -23.40 -4.78
CA HIS A 187 10.19 -23.83 -4.01
C HIS A 187 9.87 -22.76 -2.96
N GLU A 188 8.60 -22.35 -2.90
CA GLU A 188 8.08 -21.29 -2.01
C GLU A 188 8.54 -21.41 -0.54
N ARG A 189 8.73 -22.64 -0.01
CA ARG A 189 9.14 -22.88 1.38
C ARG A 189 10.65 -23.10 1.58
N ALA A 190 11.46 -22.99 0.54
CA ALA A 190 12.91 -23.16 0.65
C ALA A 190 13.56 -22.03 1.46
N ILE A 191 14.61 -22.35 2.21
CA ILE A 191 15.55 -21.37 2.77
C ILE A 191 16.87 -21.60 2.02
N PRO A 192 17.28 -20.71 1.11
CA PRO A 192 18.51 -20.91 0.34
C PRO A 192 19.78 -21.05 1.20
N GLU A 193 20.61 -22.03 0.86
CA GLU A 193 21.94 -22.30 1.43
C GLU A 193 22.99 -21.99 0.36
N LEU A 194 23.61 -20.81 0.46
CA LEU A 194 24.32 -20.19 -0.66
C LEU A 194 25.81 -20.55 -0.67
N SER A 195 26.18 -21.42 -1.61
CA SER A 195 27.55 -21.89 -1.78
C SER A 195 28.03 -21.77 -3.23
N VAL A 196 29.30 -21.46 -3.46
CA VAL A 196 29.90 -21.40 -4.79
C VAL A 196 30.89 -22.54 -5.02
N ALA A 197 30.82 -23.15 -6.19
CA ALA A 197 31.73 -24.20 -6.65
C ALA A 197 32.18 -23.95 -8.11
N ARG A 198 33.32 -24.52 -8.48
CA ARG A 198 33.97 -24.36 -9.79
C ARG A 198 33.67 -25.58 -10.66
N HIS A 199 32.91 -25.38 -11.73
CA HIS A 199 32.60 -26.43 -12.69
C HIS A 199 33.61 -26.40 -13.83
N THR A 200 34.22 -27.54 -14.14
CA THR A 200 35.24 -27.68 -15.18
C THR A 200 34.92 -28.86 -16.08
N TRP A 201 35.02 -28.68 -17.40
CA TRP A 201 34.73 -29.72 -18.41
C TRP A 201 35.60 -29.55 -19.65
N GLN A 202 35.67 -30.58 -20.50
CA GLN A 202 36.36 -30.53 -21.79
C GLN A 202 35.37 -30.60 -22.96
N ASP A 203 35.70 -29.96 -24.08
CA ASP A 203 34.98 -30.22 -25.33
C ASP A 203 35.36 -31.56 -25.97
N GLY A 204 34.49 -32.04 -26.86
CA GLY A 204 34.77 -33.18 -27.73
C GLY A 204 35.69 -32.85 -28.90
N SER A 205 36.46 -31.75 -28.85
CA SER A 205 37.41 -31.43 -29.91
C SER A 205 38.67 -32.30 -29.82
N ALA A 206 39.40 -32.43 -30.92
CA ALA A 206 40.70 -33.10 -30.92
C ALA A 206 41.75 -32.41 -30.01
N ALA A 207 41.50 -31.15 -29.63
CA ALA A 207 42.36 -30.38 -28.72
C ALA A 207 41.94 -30.48 -27.24
N LYS A 208 40.75 -31.02 -26.94
CA LYS A 208 40.18 -31.14 -25.59
C LYS A 208 40.28 -29.84 -24.77
N GLN A 209 39.76 -28.74 -25.32
CA GLN A 209 39.81 -27.45 -24.63
C GLN A 209 39.05 -27.56 -23.30
N THR A 210 39.74 -27.18 -22.22
CA THR A 210 39.18 -27.22 -20.87
C THR A 210 38.53 -25.88 -20.56
N TYR A 211 37.25 -25.92 -20.20
CA TYR A 211 36.45 -24.77 -19.79
C TYR A 211 36.18 -24.80 -18.30
N THR A 212 36.08 -23.62 -17.70
CA THR A 212 35.84 -23.43 -16.28
C THR A 212 34.83 -22.31 -16.08
N VAL A 213 33.85 -22.51 -15.20
CA VAL A 213 32.91 -21.46 -14.74
C VAL A 213 32.68 -21.64 -13.24
N ASN A 214 32.52 -20.53 -12.50
CA ASN A 214 32.06 -20.61 -11.12
C ASN A 214 30.52 -20.65 -11.13
N ALA A 215 29.88 -21.39 -10.22
CA ALA A 215 28.43 -21.42 -10.10
C ALA A 215 27.99 -21.29 -8.64
N ILE A 216 27.06 -20.39 -8.38
CA ILE A 216 26.42 -20.22 -7.06
C ILE A 216 25.21 -21.14 -7.00
N HIS A 217 25.25 -22.09 -6.09
CA HIS A 217 24.16 -23.01 -5.76
C HIS A 217 23.35 -22.46 -4.59
N SER A 218 22.02 -22.62 -4.65
CA SER A 218 21.08 -22.22 -3.60
C SER A 218 20.70 -23.36 -2.62
N ILE A 219 21.28 -24.55 -2.80
CA ILE A 219 21.30 -25.66 -1.84
C ILE A 219 22.73 -26.22 -1.75
N ALA A 220 23.03 -26.96 -0.68
CA ALA A 220 24.30 -27.67 -0.57
C ALA A 220 24.55 -28.64 -1.75
N LEU A 221 25.77 -28.63 -2.31
CA LEU A 221 26.14 -29.43 -3.49
C LEU A 221 25.85 -30.94 -3.33
N ALA A 222 25.97 -31.51 -2.13
CA ALA A 222 25.66 -32.93 -1.88
C ALA A 222 24.17 -33.29 -2.07
N ARG A 223 23.30 -32.28 -2.25
CA ARG A 223 21.84 -32.42 -2.48
C ARG A 223 21.42 -31.97 -3.88
N GLU A 224 22.35 -31.50 -4.71
CA GLU A 224 22.04 -31.10 -6.08
C GLU A 224 21.63 -32.28 -6.95
N ALA A 225 20.65 -32.04 -7.83
CA ALA A 225 20.30 -32.98 -8.87
C ALA A 225 21.37 -32.95 -9.97
N ALA A 226 21.82 -34.12 -10.39
CA ALA A 226 22.82 -34.24 -11.43
C ALA A 226 22.27 -33.83 -12.81
N VAL A 227 23.19 -33.52 -13.73
CA VAL A 227 22.92 -33.07 -15.10
C VAL A 227 21.87 -33.95 -15.78
N GLY A 228 20.95 -33.32 -16.51
CA GLY A 228 19.89 -34.04 -17.24
C GLY A 228 18.82 -34.67 -16.36
N CYS A 229 18.56 -34.11 -15.17
CA CYS A 229 17.48 -34.53 -14.27
C CYS A 229 17.65 -35.95 -13.66
N THR A 230 18.88 -36.46 -13.61
CA THR A 230 19.15 -37.73 -12.92
C THR A 230 18.98 -37.57 -11.40
N ALA A 231 18.36 -38.57 -10.76
CA ALA A 231 17.75 -38.41 -9.44
C ALA A 231 18.77 -38.08 -8.33
N ALA A 232 18.51 -37.00 -7.57
CA ALA A 232 19.28 -36.66 -6.38
C ALA A 232 19.14 -37.75 -5.31
N SER A 233 20.24 -38.09 -4.64
CA SER A 233 20.25 -39.11 -3.58
C SER A 233 19.51 -38.63 -2.33
N SER A 234 18.30 -39.16 -2.15
CA SER A 234 17.34 -38.89 -1.06
C SER A 234 16.66 -37.51 -1.08
N GLY A 235 15.35 -37.48 -0.82
CA GLY A 235 14.58 -36.25 -0.50
C GLY A 235 13.53 -35.81 -1.53
N GLY A 236 13.68 -36.15 -2.82
CA GLY A 236 12.59 -36.00 -3.81
C GLY A 236 12.18 -34.57 -4.20
N GLN A 237 13.00 -33.55 -3.93
CA GLN A 237 12.75 -32.17 -4.38
C GLN A 237 13.86 -31.66 -5.30
N TYR A 238 13.55 -31.55 -6.60
CA TYR A 238 14.46 -31.09 -7.66
C TYR A 238 14.56 -29.56 -7.73
N SER A 239 14.64 -28.88 -6.60
CA SER A 239 14.44 -27.43 -6.48
C SER A 239 15.70 -26.70 -6.02
N SER A 240 16.52 -26.26 -6.97
CA SER A 240 17.50 -25.19 -6.75
C SER A 240 17.65 -24.29 -7.97
N LEU A 241 17.99 -23.04 -7.69
CA LEU A 241 18.55 -22.06 -8.61
C LEU A 241 20.07 -22.23 -8.59
N ILE A 242 20.68 -22.30 -9.77
CA ILE A 242 22.13 -22.35 -9.94
C ILE A 242 22.55 -21.24 -10.91
N ILE A 243 23.39 -20.31 -10.45
CA ILE A 243 23.74 -19.09 -11.16
C ILE A 243 25.21 -19.16 -11.60
N PRO A 244 25.50 -19.25 -12.91
CA PRO A 244 26.87 -19.22 -13.42
C PRO A 244 27.44 -17.79 -13.34
N CYS A 245 28.66 -17.69 -12.85
CA CYS A 245 29.43 -16.45 -12.71
C CYS A 245 30.84 -16.60 -13.32
N ALA A 246 31.40 -15.50 -13.80
CA ALA A 246 32.77 -15.47 -14.32
C ALA A 246 33.80 -15.77 -13.20
N GLN A 247 34.94 -16.33 -13.58
CA GLN A 247 36.11 -16.38 -12.68
C GLN A 247 36.82 -15.02 -12.73
N TYR A 248 36.94 -14.35 -11.58
CA TYR A 248 37.54 -13.03 -11.49
C TYR A 248 38.80 -13.01 -10.63
N SER A 249 39.78 -12.24 -11.08
CA SER A 249 41.06 -12.04 -10.42
C SER A 249 41.44 -10.56 -10.57
N PRO A 250 41.43 -9.76 -9.48
CA PRO A 250 41.70 -8.33 -9.58
C PRO A 250 43.07 -7.99 -10.21
N SER A 251 44.04 -8.90 -10.12
CA SER A 251 45.38 -8.74 -10.68
C SER A 251 45.48 -8.90 -12.21
N SER A 252 44.44 -9.41 -12.90
CA SER A 252 44.45 -9.51 -14.36
C SER A 252 44.01 -8.23 -15.08
N GLY A 253 43.41 -7.27 -14.35
CA GLY A 253 42.95 -5.98 -14.89
C GLY A 253 41.89 -6.06 -16.00
N ALA A 254 41.30 -7.24 -16.23
CA ALA A 254 40.52 -7.52 -17.44
C ALA A 254 39.02 -7.19 -17.26
N SER A 255 38.51 -6.31 -18.14
CA SER A 255 37.08 -6.14 -18.40
C SER A 255 36.56 -7.27 -19.29
N ASP A 256 36.16 -8.38 -18.67
CA ASP A 256 35.64 -9.54 -19.40
C ASP A 256 34.36 -9.19 -20.19
N ALA A 257 34.32 -9.61 -21.46
CA ALA A 257 33.28 -9.30 -22.45
C ALA A 257 32.84 -7.81 -22.49
N GLY A 258 33.73 -6.87 -22.15
CA GLY A 258 33.43 -5.43 -22.14
C GLY A 258 32.63 -4.94 -20.93
N ARG A 259 32.49 -5.73 -19.86
CA ARG A 259 31.81 -5.33 -18.62
C ARG A 259 32.77 -4.73 -17.60
N VAL A 260 32.22 -3.94 -16.68
CA VAL A 260 32.90 -3.56 -15.43
C VAL A 260 32.34 -4.44 -14.31
N TRP A 261 33.18 -5.25 -13.68
CA TRP A 261 32.82 -5.98 -12.47
C TRP A 261 32.93 -5.05 -11.26
N ALA A 262 31.81 -4.82 -10.57
CA ALA A 262 31.73 -3.92 -9.42
C ALA A 262 31.00 -4.59 -8.25
N ASP A 263 31.08 -4.00 -7.05
CA ASP A 263 30.23 -4.42 -5.93
C ASP A 263 28.75 -4.20 -6.29
N PRO A 264 27.84 -5.08 -5.85
CA PRO A 264 26.42 -4.94 -6.14
C PRO A 264 25.80 -3.71 -5.48
N ALA A 265 24.87 -3.07 -6.19
CA ALA A 265 23.96 -2.10 -5.60
C ALA A 265 23.14 -2.76 -4.46
N PRO A 266 23.18 -2.22 -3.22
CA PRO A 266 22.42 -2.77 -2.10
C PRO A 266 20.91 -2.65 -2.30
N GLY A 267 20.18 -3.73 -2.07
CA GLY A 267 18.73 -3.77 -2.20
C GLY A 267 18.00 -2.92 -1.16
N ALA A 268 16.88 -2.32 -1.58
CA ALA A 268 16.01 -1.54 -0.70
C ALA A 268 15.44 -2.39 0.45
N LEU A 269 15.06 -3.64 0.16
CA LEU A 269 14.45 -4.56 1.13
C LEU A 269 15.36 -4.79 2.34
N VAL A 270 16.59 -5.28 2.14
CA VAL A 270 17.52 -5.57 3.23
C VAL A 270 17.90 -4.29 3.99
N SER A 271 18.05 -3.18 3.25
CA SER A 271 18.40 -1.88 3.84
C SER A 271 17.30 -1.33 4.76
N VAL A 272 16.02 -1.56 4.44
CA VAL A 272 14.88 -1.21 5.33
C VAL A 272 14.66 -2.27 6.42
N TRP A 273 14.85 -3.56 6.13
CA TRP A 273 14.74 -4.64 7.13
C TRP A 273 15.80 -4.48 8.25
N LEU A 274 17.00 -3.99 7.92
CA LEU A 274 17.99 -3.56 8.92
C LEU A 274 17.51 -2.39 9.79
N GLN A 275 16.76 -1.43 9.23
CA GLN A 275 16.19 -0.32 10.01
C GLN A 275 15.05 -0.80 10.92
N HIS A 276 14.21 -1.72 10.44
CA HIS A 276 13.16 -2.37 11.22
C HIS A 276 13.78 -3.16 12.40
N ALA A 277 14.80 -4.00 12.13
CA ALA A 277 15.55 -4.72 13.15
C ALA A 277 16.34 -3.81 14.13
N ARG A 278 16.56 -2.53 13.78
CA ARG A 278 17.06 -1.50 14.70
C ARG A 278 15.96 -0.95 15.61
N ALA A 279 14.77 -0.70 15.07
CA ALA A 279 13.61 -0.26 15.85
C ALA A 279 13.15 -1.33 16.86
N ASP A 280 13.27 -2.61 16.49
CA ASP A 280 13.04 -3.77 17.37
C ASP A 280 14.06 -3.93 18.51
N LYS A 281 15.20 -3.20 18.50
CA LYS A 281 16.13 -3.23 19.63
C LYS A 281 15.37 -2.74 20.87
N PRO A 282 15.31 -3.51 21.97
CA PRO A 282 14.65 -3.05 23.19
C PRO A 282 15.45 -1.89 23.81
N GLY A 283 15.09 -0.67 23.42
CA GLY A 283 15.54 0.56 24.05
C GLY A 283 15.25 0.51 25.55
N PHE A 284 16.12 1.15 26.34
CA PHE A 284 16.14 1.06 27.81
C PHE A 284 14.73 1.11 28.41
N ASN A 285 14.25 -0.05 28.89
CA ASN A 285 12.82 -0.33 28.98
C ASN A 285 12.08 0.73 29.82
N GLN A 286 11.15 1.44 29.17
CA GLN A 286 10.41 2.58 29.72
C GLN A 286 9.69 2.27 31.04
N TYR A 287 9.37 0.99 31.30
CA TYR A 287 8.86 0.52 32.58
C TYR A 287 9.83 0.81 33.75
N TYR A 288 11.14 0.59 33.59
CA TYR A 288 12.13 0.93 34.61
C TYR A 288 12.26 2.44 34.79
N THR A 289 12.18 3.22 33.71
CA THR A 289 12.18 4.70 33.78
C THR A 289 10.97 5.20 34.60
N LEU A 290 9.78 4.63 34.38
CA LEU A 290 8.58 4.93 35.15
C LEU A 290 8.69 4.47 36.62
N LEU A 291 9.31 3.33 36.91
CA LEU A 291 9.58 2.90 38.29
C LEU A 291 10.55 3.84 39.02
N ILE A 292 11.60 4.30 38.35
CA ILE A 292 12.57 5.26 38.90
C ILE A 292 11.89 6.61 39.19
N ILE A 293 11.07 7.11 38.27
CA ILE A 293 10.29 8.35 38.45
C ILE A 293 9.28 8.20 39.59
N ALA A 294 8.55 7.08 39.66
CA ALA A 294 7.60 6.80 40.73
C ALA A 294 8.29 6.70 42.11
N GLY A 295 9.46 6.06 42.19
CA GLY A 295 10.27 6.00 43.40
C GLY A 295 10.77 7.37 43.85
N ALA A 296 11.24 8.20 42.91
CA ALA A 296 11.68 9.57 43.19
C ALA A 296 10.52 10.45 43.70
N LEU A 297 9.35 10.38 43.06
CA LEU A 297 8.15 11.10 43.48
C LEU A 297 7.65 10.64 44.86
N ALA A 298 7.65 9.33 45.13
CA ALA A 298 7.32 8.79 46.45
C ALA A 298 8.30 9.28 47.53
N GLY A 299 9.60 9.33 47.22
CA GLY A 299 10.63 9.90 48.11
C GLY A 299 10.41 11.38 48.40
N ILE A 300 10.09 12.19 47.38
CA ILE A 300 9.76 13.61 47.54
C ILE A 300 8.52 13.80 48.43
N VAL A 301 7.46 13.01 48.21
CA VAL A 301 6.25 13.05 49.06
C VAL A 301 6.58 12.67 50.50
N LEU A 302 7.41 11.64 50.73
CA LEU A 302 7.87 11.25 52.08
C LEU A 302 8.65 12.38 52.77
N LEU A 303 9.57 13.05 52.05
CA LEU A 303 10.33 14.19 52.58
C LEU A 303 9.42 15.39 52.88
N LEU A 304 8.42 15.68 52.04
CA LEU A 304 7.42 16.72 52.29
C LEU A 304 6.54 16.40 53.51
N VAL A 305 6.05 15.16 53.63
CA VAL A 305 5.26 14.71 54.79
C VAL A 305 6.07 14.76 56.08
N MET A 306 7.35 14.35 56.05
CA MET A 306 8.26 14.46 57.19
C MET A 306 8.57 15.91 57.55
N SER A 307 8.82 16.78 56.57
CA SER A 307 9.02 18.22 56.77
C SER A 307 7.79 18.88 57.39
N CYS A 308 6.60 18.62 56.85
CA CYS A 308 5.31 19.08 57.40
C CYS A 308 5.06 18.53 58.81
N SER A 309 5.41 17.26 59.08
CA SER A 309 5.28 16.64 60.41
C SER A 309 6.23 17.28 61.43
N CYS A 310 7.47 17.57 61.05
CA CYS A 310 8.43 18.29 61.87
C CYS A 310 8.00 19.75 62.12
N LYS A 311 7.53 20.46 61.08
CA LYS A 311 7.02 21.83 61.17
C LYS A 311 5.73 21.92 62.01
N SER A 312 4.88 20.90 61.94
CA SER A 312 3.68 20.72 62.79
C SER A 312 4.06 20.46 64.25
N ARG A 313 4.96 19.48 64.52
CA ARG A 313 5.48 19.21 65.87
C ARG A 313 6.20 20.42 66.46
N TYR A 314 6.93 21.19 65.65
CA TYR A 314 7.55 22.45 66.06
C TYR A 314 6.52 23.53 66.39
N ARG A 315 5.51 23.76 65.54
CA ARG A 315 4.38 24.67 65.86
C ARG A 315 3.66 24.26 67.14
N ARG A 316 3.32 22.97 67.33
CA ARG A 316 2.70 22.46 68.56
C ARG A 316 3.59 22.62 69.80
N ARG A 317 4.91 22.46 69.68
CA ARG A 317 5.87 22.75 70.76
C ARG A 317 6.02 24.26 71.04
N LYS A 318 5.91 25.13 70.04
CA LYS A 318 5.90 26.59 70.22
C LYS A 318 4.61 27.07 70.89
N LEU A 319 3.46 26.53 70.48
CA LEU A 319 2.15 26.79 71.10
C LEU A 319 2.12 26.34 72.56
N ARG A 320 2.53 25.10 72.87
CA ARG A 320 2.64 24.64 74.28
C ARG A 320 3.60 25.46 75.15
N ARG A 321 4.63 26.08 74.54
CA ARG A 321 5.52 27.04 75.22
C ARG A 321 4.95 28.45 75.34
N ALA A 322 3.88 28.77 74.62
CA ALA A 322 3.10 29.99 74.79
C ALA A 322 1.97 29.78 75.82
N GLU A 323 1.22 28.68 75.72
CA GLU A 323 0.20 28.25 76.68
C GLU A 323 0.79 28.15 78.10
N ALA A 324 1.92 27.43 78.28
CA ALA A 324 2.64 27.36 79.55
C ALA A 324 3.33 28.67 80.01
N LYS A 325 3.17 29.75 79.24
CA LYS A 325 3.60 31.13 79.58
C LYS A 325 2.41 32.09 79.71
N MET A 326 1.19 31.57 79.58
CA MET A 326 -0.07 32.31 79.61
C MET A 326 -0.98 31.82 80.76
N THR A 327 -0.74 30.61 81.29
CA THR A 327 -1.30 30.10 82.56
C THR A 327 -0.72 30.80 83.82
N SER A 328 -0.39 32.08 83.73
CA SER A 328 0.11 32.91 84.83
C SER A 328 -0.34 34.38 84.71
N ALA A 329 -1.49 34.61 84.07
CA ALA A 329 -2.11 35.93 83.90
C ALA A 329 -3.64 35.80 84.06
N ASP A 330 -4.27 36.84 84.61
CA ASP A 330 -5.69 36.84 85.01
C ASP A 330 -6.67 36.79 83.82
N PRO A 331 -7.83 36.12 83.97
CA PRO A 331 -8.84 36.04 82.92
C PRO A 331 -9.81 37.22 82.98
N SER A 332 -9.56 38.26 82.18
CA SER A 332 -10.56 39.29 81.85
C SER A 332 -10.25 40.01 80.53
N ALA A 333 -11.33 40.51 79.91
CA ALA A 333 -11.42 41.32 78.68
C ALA A 333 -11.49 40.59 77.32
N LEU A 334 -12.57 40.91 76.58
CA LEU A 334 -12.68 41.02 75.10
C LEU A 334 -12.73 39.69 74.30
N LEU A 335 -13.73 39.36 73.44
CA LEU A 335 -14.63 40.13 72.53
C LEU A 335 -13.85 40.98 71.51
N GLU A 336 -13.93 40.81 70.18
CA GLU A 336 -14.91 40.12 69.29
C GLU A 336 -14.16 39.74 67.97
N SER A 337 -14.67 39.28 66.81
CA SER A 337 -16.02 39.10 66.21
C SER A 337 -15.96 38.00 65.09
N ASP A 338 -16.68 38.18 63.97
CA ASP A 338 -16.48 37.65 62.59
C ASP A 338 -16.82 36.19 62.24
N ASP A 339 -18.10 36.00 61.88
CA ASP A 339 -18.65 35.39 60.65
C ASP A 339 -18.10 34.10 60.01
N ALA A 340 -19.04 33.22 59.64
CA ALA A 340 -18.80 31.99 58.89
C ALA A 340 -19.68 31.89 57.62
N ILE A 341 -19.06 31.60 56.48
CA ILE A 341 -19.77 31.28 55.21
C ILE A 341 -19.77 29.77 55.00
N VAL A 342 -20.97 29.18 54.85
CA VAL A 342 -21.17 27.75 54.57
C VAL A 342 -21.52 27.56 53.10
N VAL A 343 -20.73 26.76 52.38
CA VAL A 343 -21.02 26.37 50.99
C VAL A 343 -21.71 25.00 50.98
N SER A 344 -22.95 24.96 50.49
CA SER A 344 -23.71 23.71 50.30
C SER A 344 -23.45 23.11 48.91
N ALA A 345 -23.41 21.79 48.81
CA ALA A 345 -23.24 21.06 47.56
C ALA A 345 -24.59 20.53 47.05
N VAL A 346 -24.96 20.88 45.82
CA VAL A 346 -26.17 20.38 45.15
C VAL A 346 -25.81 19.24 44.19
N ALA A 347 -26.50 18.11 44.31
CA ALA A 347 -26.31 16.95 43.45
C ALA A 347 -27.18 17.03 42.17
N LEU A 348 -26.70 16.41 41.09
CA LEU A 348 -27.41 16.34 39.81
C LEU A 348 -28.39 15.15 39.78
N THR A 349 -29.59 15.37 39.23
CA THR A 349 -30.56 14.32 38.89
C THR A 349 -30.56 14.06 37.37
N PRO A 350 -30.86 12.82 36.92
CA PRO A 350 -30.92 12.48 35.51
C PRO A 350 -32.24 12.92 34.86
N VAL A 351 -32.19 13.29 33.58
CA VAL A 351 -33.38 13.58 32.76
C VAL A 351 -33.80 12.32 32.01
N HIS A 352 -35.10 11.98 32.07
CA HIS A 352 -35.68 10.90 31.27
C HIS A 352 -35.74 11.28 29.79
N VAL A 353 -35.40 10.33 28.91
CA VAL A 353 -35.77 10.40 27.50
C VAL A 353 -37.20 9.88 27.37
N MET A 354 -38.09 10.68 26.75
CA MET A 354 -39.42 10.24 26.34
C MET A 354 -39.43 9.87 24.84
N LEU A 355 -40.40 9.04 24.45
CA LEU A 355 -40.51 8.43 23.14
C LEU A 355 -41.97 8.45 22.68
N GLU A 356 -42.31 9.44 21.86
CA GLU A 356 -43.58 9.66 21.14
C GLU A 356 -43.17 10.39 19.84
N SER A 357 -43.43 9.88 18.62
CA SER A 357 -44.67 9.52 17.93
C SER A 357 -45.27 10.69 17.12
N ASP A 358 -45.33 10.49 15.81
CA ASP A 358 -46.31 10.99 14.85
C ASP A 358 -46.77 12.46 14.94
N LEU A 359 -46.20 13.28 14.06
CA LEU A 359 -46.74 14.58 13.65
C LEU A 359 -46.86 14.63 12.13
N GLU A 360 -48.04 14.25 11.62
CA GLU A 360 -48.40 14.50 10.22
C GLU A 360 -48.61 16.01 9.99
N ALA A 361 -47.59 16.67 9.46
CA ALA A 361 -47.74 18.02 8.93
C ALA A 361 -48.33 17.97 7.52
N SER A 362 -49.53 18.53 7.34
CA SER A 362 -50.19 18.64 6.04
C SER A 362 -49.40 19.56 5.10
N ASP A 363 -48.87 18.99 4.02
CA ASP A 363 -48.29 19.71 2.89
C ASP A 363 -49.02 19.29 1.61
N SER A 364 -49.22 20.21 0.66
CA SER A 364 -50.01 20.03 -0.58
C SER A 364 -49.25 19.23 -1.65
N SER A 365 -48.76 18.08 -1.22
CA SER A 365 -47.61 17.35 -1.75
C SER A 365 -48.00 16.08 -2.51
N HIS A 366 -49.30 15.88 -2.79
CA HIS A 366 -49.82 14.60 -3.27
C HIS A 366 -49.69 14.36 -4.78
N ASP A 367 -49.79 15.38 -5.63
CA ASP A 367 -49.69 15.21 -7.09
C ASP A 367 -48.28 14.83 -7.56
N TRP A 368 -47.23 15.43 -6.97
CA TRP A 368 -45.86 15.18 -7.47
C TRP A 368 -45.33 13.79 -7.07
N LYS A 369 -45.91 13.12 -6.04
CA LYS A 369 -45.52 11.76 -5.61
C LYS A 369 -45.52 10.75 -6.76
N ASN A 370 -46.34 10.97 -7.78
CA ASN A 370 -46.44 10.16 -8.99
C ASN A 370 -45.68 10.76 -10.20
N ALA A 371 -45.33 12.05 -10.15
CA ALA A 371 -44.62 12.75 -11.24
C ALA A 371 -43.11 12.49 -11.20
N CYS A 372 -42.48 12.59 -10.03
CA CYS A 372 -41.19 11.95 -9.83
C CYS A 372 -41.44 10.44 -9.77
N GLY A 373 -41.34 9.76 -10.91
CA GLY A 373 -41.40 8.30 -11.08
C GLY A 373 -40.21 7.57 -10.46
N ALA A 374 -39.83 7.98 -9.24
CA ALA A 374 -38.85 7.37 -8.39
C ALA A 374 -39.36 5.97 -8.00
N SER A 375 -38.80 4.97 -8.67
CA SER A 375 -38.98 3.54 -8.37
C SER A 375 -38.86 3.24 -6.88
N GLN A 376 -39.41 2.11 -6.46
CA GLN A 376 -39.52 1.67 -5.07
C GLN A 376 -38.16 1.68 -4.33
N ALA A 377 -37.05 1.49 -5.05
CA ALA A 377 -35.68 1.60 -4.53
C ALA A 377 -35.25 3.03 -4.10
N VAL A 378 -35.86 4.06 -4.70
CA VAL A 378 -35.54 5.48 -4.48
C VAL A 378 -36.53 6.13 -3.50
N ALA A 379 -37.77 5.65 -3.44
CA ALA A 379 -38.81 6.15 -2.53
C ALA A 379 -38.36 6.16 -1.04
N GLY A 380 -37.66 5.11 -0.61
CA GLY A 380 -37.08 5.01 0.74
C GLY A 380 -35.83 5.87 0.99
N ARG A 381 -35.37 6.65 0.01
CA ARG A 381 -34.19 7.52 0.09
C ARG A 381 -34.50 8.99 -0.26
N ARG A 382 -35.75 9.43 -0.07
CA ARG A 382 -36.13 10.85 -0.16
C ARG A 382 -35.58 11.62 1.05
N LEU A 383 -34.85 12.70 0.79
CA LEU A 383 -34.37 13.66 1.79
C LEU A 383 -35.23 14.94 1.72
N ARG A 384 -35.45 15.62 2.84
CA ARG A 384 -36.12 16.92 2.83
C ARG A 384 -35.10 18.03 2.52
N MET A 385 -35.48 19.01 1.70
CA MET A 385 -34.56 20.04 1.18
C MET A 385 -34.11 21.04 2.26
N ASP A 386 -34.93 21.27 3.28
CA ASP A 386 -34.60 22.05 4.49
C ASP A 386 -33.42 21.45 5.29
N GLN A 387 -33.22 20.14 5.19
CA GLN A 387 -32.09 19.44 5.82
C GLN A 387 -30.75 19.64 5.07
N LEU A 388 -30.76 20.25 3.89
CA LEU A 388 -29.58 20.49 3.04
C LEU A 388 -29.11 21.94 3.11
N ALA A 389 -28.20 22.23 4.05
CA ALA A 389 -27.62 23.57 4.18
C ALA A 389 -26.46 23.79 3.18
N PHE A 390 -26.78 24.25 1.97
CA PHE A 390 -25.83 24.60 0.88
C PHE A 390 -24.72 25.57 1.35
N ARG A 391 -23.53 25.49 0.73
CA ARG A 391 -22.33 26.24 1.16
C ARG A 391 -21.49 26.84 0.02
N LYS A 392 -20.96 26.03 -0.88
CA LYS A 392 -20.09 26.47 -1.99
C LYS A 392 -20.35 25.63 -3.23
N LEU A 393 -20.55 26.29 -4.37
CA LEU A 393 -20.54 25.67 -5.69
C LEU A 393 -19.13 25.13 -6.02
N LEU A 394 -19.06 23.87 -6.45
CA LEU A 394 -17.83 23.18 -6.83
C LEU A 394 -17.60 23.19 -8.34
N ALA A 395 -18.64 22.89 -9.11
CA ALA A 395 -18.56 22.75 -10.56
C ALA A 395 -19.92 23.02 -11.24
N HIS A 396 -19.85 23.43 -12.50
CA HIS A 396 -20.96 23.36 -13.45
C HIS A 396 -20.80 22.08 -14.30
N GLY A 397 -21.90 21.43 -14.62
CA GLY A 397 -21.94 20.26 -15.51
C GLY A 397 -22.76 20.53 -16.78
N ALA A 398 -22.73 19.57 -17.71
CA ALA A 398 -23.55 19.63 -18.92
C ALA A 398 -25.05 19.82 -18.60
N GLY A 399 -25.77 20.47 -19.52
CA GLY A 399 -27.19 20.76 -19.36
C GLY A 399 -27.55 21.73 -18.23
N GLY A 400 -26.60 22.57 -17.76
CA GLY A 400 -26.84 23.51 -16.66
C GLY A 400 -26.91 22.86 -15.28
N SER A 401 -26.39 21.63 -15.13
CA SER A 401 -26.28 20.97 -13.82
C SER A 401 -25.31 21.72 -12.91
N GLU A 402 -25.58 21.79 -11.60
CA GLU A 402 -24.70 22.40 -10.61
C GLU A 402 -24.26 21.37 -9.56
N VAL A 403 -22.98 21.33 -9.18
CA VAL A 403 -22.50 20.48 -8.08
C VAL A 403 -22.10 21.37 -6.90
N TRP A 404 -22.84 21.27 -5.81
CA TRP A 404 -22.65 22.06 -4.59
C TRP A 404 -22.06 21.23 -3.45
N THR A 405 -21.40 21.90 -2.51
CA THR A 405 -21.27 21.40 -1.13
C THR A 405 -22.46 21.82 -0.29
N ALA A 406 -22.93 20.93 0.57
CA ALA A 406 -23.90 21.24 1.62
C ALA A 406 -23.49 20.58 2.95
N LYS A 407 -24.20 20.92 4.03
CA LYS A 407 -24.27 20.08 5.24
C LYS A 407 -25.60 19.31 5.27
N TYR A 408 -25.53 18.05 5.71
CA TYR A 408 -26.67 17.17 5.97
C TYR A 408 -26.37 16.38 7.26
N HIS A 409 -27.26 16.44 8.26
CA HIS A 409 -27.01 15.95 9.64
C HIS A 409 -25.60 16.30 10.19
N GLY A 410 -25.17 17.56 10.00
CA GLY A 410 -23.87 18.08 10.44
C GLY A 410 -22.68 17.69 9.54
N SER A 411 -22.71 16.52 8.92
CA SER A 411 -21.72 16.03 7.94
C SER A 411 -21.73 16.86 6.65
N ARG A 412 -20.59 16.90 5.94
CA ARG A 412 -20.47 17.56 4.63
C ARG A 412 -20.82 16.56 3.51
N VAL A 413 -21.69 16.98 2.60
CA VAL A 413 -22.16 16.19 1.46
C VAL A 413 -21.95 16.95 0.16
N ALA A 414 -21.89 16.21 -0.95
CA ALA A 414 -21.99 16.78 -2.29
C ALA A 414 -23.45 16.70 -2.77
N VAL A 415 -23.91 17.73 -3.47
CA VAL A 415 -25.29 17.85 -3.97
C VAL A 415 -25.25 18.24 -5.44
N LYS A 416 -25.56 17.29 -6.33
CA LYS A 416 -25.69 17.50 -7.77
C LYS A 416 -27.13 17.90 -8.07
N ARG A 417 -27.36 19.21 -8.24
CA ARG A 417 -28.63 19.79 -8.67
C ARG A 417 -28.75 19.69 -10.19
N ARG A 418 -29.93 19.33 -10.69
CA ARG A 418 -30.28 19.43 -12.11
C ARG A 418 -31.46 20.39 -12.32
N PRO A 419 -31.40 21.28 -13.32
CA PRO A 419 -32.63 21.80 -13.92
C PRO A 419 -33.32 20.68 -14.71
N THR A 420 -34.64 20.63 -14.68
CA THR A 420 -35.42 19.84 -15.64
C THR A 420 -35.46 20.53 -17.00
N LEU A 421 -35.71 19.75 -18.05
CA LEU A 421 -35.81 20.24 -19.44
C LEU A 421 -37.13 21.00 -19.67
N SER A 422 -37.22 22.19 -19.08
CA SER A 422 -38.31 23.15 -19.20
C SER A 422 -37.82 24.49 -19.78
N ALA A 423 -36.67 24.97 -19.31
CA ALA A 423 -36.11 26.30 -19.68
C ALA A 423 -35.31 26.34 -21.00
N ALA A 424 -35.12 25.22 -21.70
CA ALA A 424 -34.30 25.14 -22.92
C ALA A 424 -35.04 25.54 -24.21
N ALA A 425 -36.33 25.88 -24.13
CA ALA A 425 -37.23 26.05 -25.28
C ALA A 425 -37.53 27.51 -25.68
N THR A 426 -36.84 28.51 -25.11
CA THR A 426 -36.99 29.93 -25.49
C THR A 426 -35.64 30.66 -25.51
N GLY A 427 -35.16 31.09 -26.69
CA GLY A 427 -33.98 31.97 -26.74
C GLY A 427 -33.09 32.01 -27.99
N ALA A 428 -33.44 31.40 -29.13
CA ALA A 428 -32.53 31.35 -30.29
C ALA A 428 -33.21 31.38 -31.69
N ALA A 429 -34.31 32.13 -31.89
CA ALA A 429 -34.91 32.31 -33.21
C ALA A 429 -35.63 33.65 -33.42
N ALA A 430 -35.59 34.12 -34.67
CA ALA A 430 -36.45 35.14 -35.29
C ALA A 430 -36.49 36.57 -34.69
N GLY A 431 -35.57 37.42 -35.15
CA GLY A 431 -35.80 38.85 -35.33
C GLY A 431 -36.31 39.17 -36.74
N GLY A 432 -37.47 38.65 -37.13
CA GLY A 432 -38.06 38.80 -38.48
C GLY A 432 -39.58 38.93 -38.42
N SER A 433 -40.14 39.96 -39.07
CA SER A 433 -41.53 40.39 -38.88
C SER A 433 -42.46 39.92 -40.00
N LEU A 434 -43.66 39.41 -39.67
CA LEU A 434 -44.95 40.01 -40.10
C LEU A 434 -46.21 39.18 -39.71
N LYS A 435 -47.00 39.74 -38.77
CA LYS A 435 -48.48 39.69 -38.59
C LYS A 435 -49.27 38.36 -38.47
N PRO A 436 -50.50 38.38 -37.87
CA PRO A 436 -51.24 37.17 -37.47
C PRO A 436 -52.55 36.92 -38.23
N SER A 437 -53.15 35.73 -38.02
CA SER A 437 -54.58 35.46 -38.28
C SER A 437 -55.18 34.53 -37.20
N ARG A 438 -56.51 34.33 -37.23
CA ARG A 438 -57.40 34.00 -36.07
C ARG A 438 -57.25 32.60 -35.43
N PRO A 439 -57.75 32.42 -34.19
CA PRO A 439 -57.51 31.21 -33.39
C PRO A 439 -58.46 30.03 -33.70
N GLY A 440 -57.98 28.81 -33.44
CA GLY A 440 -58.74 27.56 -33.36
C GLY A 440 -58.33 26.79 -32.10
N ALA A 441 -59.29 26.13 -31.43
CA ALA A 441 -59.11 25.64 -30.07
C ALA A 441 -58.32 24.33 -29.95
N ALA A 442 -57.41 24.28 -28.97
CA ALA A 442 -57.41 23.25 -27.93
C ALA A 442 -56.61 23.73 -26.71
N ALA A 443 -57.17 23.60 -25.51
CA ALA A 443 -56.38 23.75 -24.29
C ALA A 443 -55.60 22.44 -24.09
N ALA A 444 -54.30 22.46 -24.39
CA ALA A 444 -53.42 21.37 -23.96
C ALA A 444 -53.41 21.36 -22.42
N THR A 445 -53.90 20.29 -21.83
CA THR A 445 -53.79 20.03 -20.39
C THR A 445 -52.33 20.15 -19.96
N PRO A 446 -52.02 20.72 -18.78
CA PRO A 446 -50.65 20.77 -18.29
C PRO A 446 -50.16 19.34 -18.05
N THR A 447 -49.39 18.81 -18.99
CA THR A 447 -48.82 17.46 -18.90
C THR A 447 -47.98 17.39 -17.63
N THR A 448 -48.35 16.50 -16.70
CA THR A 448 -47.63 16.30 -15.44
C THR A 448 -46.16 16.08 -15.73
N ALA A 449 -45.31 17.01 -15.28
CA ALA A 449 -43.89 17.05 -15.61
C ALA A 449 -43.13 15.91 -14.92
N THR A 450 -43.19 14.72 -15.51
CA THR A 450 -42.45 13.57 -15.04
C THR A 450 -40.96 13.73 -15.26
N ALA A 451 -40.15 13.26 -14.30
CA ALA A 451 -38.71 13.20 -14.50
C ALA A 451 -38.41 12.26 -15.70
N PRO A 452 -37.55 12.65 -16.66
CA PRO A 452 -37.18 11.80 -17.79
C PRO A 452 -36.77 10.38 -17.36
N PRO A 453 -37.18 9.32 -18.09
CA PRO A 453 -37.00 7.94 -17.64
C PRO A 453 -35.52 7.56 -17.41
N GLU A 454 -34.61 8.16 -18.17
CA GLU A 454 -33.16 8.08 -18.00
C GLU A 454 -32.69 8.46 -16.58
N ILE A 455 -33.32 9.46 -15.95
CA ILE A 455 -32.95 9.93 -14.62
C ILE A 455 -33.41 8.94 -13.55
N ASN A 456 -34.56 8.29 -13.73
CA ASN A 456 -35.03 7.26 -12.80
C ASN A 456 -34.08 6.05 -12.84
N ALA A 457 -33.63 5.63 -14.03
CA ALA A 457 -32.62 4.59 -14.19
C ALA A 457 -31.25 4.96 -13.57
N GLU A 458 -30.75 6.20 -13.74
CA GLU A 458 -29.53 6.69 -13.06
C GLU A 458 -29.69 6.60 -11.52
N LEU A 459 -30.86 6.99 -10.99
CA LEU A 459 -31.13 6.98 -9.55
C LEU A 459 -31.31 5.57 -8.96
N GLU A 460 -31.97 4.67 -9.67
CA GLU A 460 -32.12 3.26 -9.27
C GLU A 460 -30.78 2.54 -9.25
N LEU A 461 -29.96 2.74 -10.29
CA LEU A 461 -28.62 2.20 -10.35
C LEU A 461 -27.80 2.72 -9.16
N LEU A 462 -27.70 4.05 -8.98
CA LEU A 462 -26.97 4.68 -7.87
C LEU A 462 -27.50 4.25 -6.48
N ALA A 463 -28.80 3.98 -6.33
CA ALA A 463 -29.36 3.46 -5.09
C ALA A 463 -28.92 2.02 -4.79
N SER A 464 -28.63 1.22 -5.82
CA SER A 464 -28.18 -0.17 -5.69
C SER A 464 -26.67 -0.35 -5.45
N LEU A 465 -25.85 0.67 -5.75
CA LEU A 465 -24.38 0.58 -5.63
C LEU A 465 -23.92 0.78 -4.17
N HIS A 466 -23.24 -0.23 -3.64
CA HIS A 466 -22.68 -0.22 -2.29
C HIS A 466 -21.25 -0.80 -2.34
N HIS A 467 -20.27 0.05 -2.63
CA HIS A 467 -18.86 -0.34 -2.67
C HIS A 467 -17.96 0.79 -2.12
N ARG A 468 -16.86 0.43 -1.43
CA ARG A 468 -15.97 1.40 -0.76
C ARG A 468 -15.31 2.39 -1.71
N ASN A 469 -15.06 2.01 -2.97
CA ASN A 469 -14.46 2.86 -4.01
C ASN A 469 -15.46 3.44 -5.03
N ILE A 470 -16.76 3.30 -4.78
CA ILE A 470 -17.81 4.05 -5.50
C ILE A 470 -18.31 5.16 -4.57
N VAL A 471 -18.78 6.28 -5.13
CA VAL A 471 -19.40 7.35 -4.33
C VAL A 471 -20.66 6.83 -3.63
N ARG A 472 -20.73 6.97 -2.31
CA ARG A 472 -21.93 6.60 -1.54
C ARG A 472 -23.05 7.59 -1.84
N PHE A 473 -24.11 7.10 -2.48
CA PHE A 473 -25.38 7.79 -2.59
C PHE A 473 -26.13 7.78 -1.25
N TYR A 474 -26.59 8.95 -0.80
CA TYR A 474 -27.41 9.08 0.41
C TYR A 474 -28.90 9.16 0.09
N GLY A 475 -29.26 9.85 -0.99
CA GLY A 475 -30.66 10.07 -1.35
C GLY A 475 -30.87 11.25 -2.29
N VAL A 476 -32.13 11.61 -2.47
CA VAL A 476 -32.56 12.68 -3.39
C VAL A 476 -33.52 13.64 -2.70
N ALA A 477 -33.38 14.93 -2.99
CA ALA A 477 -34.25 16.00 -2.50
C ALA A 477 -34.82 16.82 -3.66
N TRP A 478 -35.99 17.42 -3.45
CA TRP A 478 -36.65 18.36 -4.36
C TRP A 478 -37.74 19.13 -3.62
N ASN A 479 -37.98 20.38 -4.03
CA ASN A 479 -39.16 21.18 -3.64
C ASN A 479 -40.08 21.47 -4.84
N SER A 480 -39.63 21.18 -6.05
CA SER A 480 -40.29 21.40 -7.35
C SER A 480 -39.62 20.51 -8.41
N PRO A 481 -40.23 20.30 -9.59
CA PRO A 481 -39.58 19.56 -10.68
C PRO A 481 -38.18 20.10 -11.02
N ASP A 482 -38.02 21.43 -11.08
CA ASP A 482 -36.77 22.11 -11.42
C ASP A 482 -35.75 22.25 -10.26
N SER A 483 -35.92 21.47 -9.20
CA SER A 483 -35.02 21.47 -8.04
C SER A 483 -34.54 20.08 -7.59
N LEU A 484 -34.55 19.09 -8.50
CA LEU A 484 -34.00 17.76 -8.23
C LEU A 484 -32.51 17.82 -7.86
N CYS A 485 -32.20 17.33 -6.67
CA CYS A 485 -30.88 17.31 -6.05
C CYS A 485 -30.48 15.89 -5.65
N ILE A 486 -29.42 15.36 -6.27
CA ILE A 486 -28.83 14.05 -5.97
C ILE A 486 -27.75 14.26 -4.89
N VAL A 487 -27.86 13.59 -3.74
CA VAL A 487 -27.01 13.80 -2.56
C VAL A 487 -26.09 12.61 -2.33
N THR A 488 -24.78 12.87 -2.24
CA THR A 488 -23.73 11.85 -2.11
C THR A 488 -22.68 12.24 -1.06
N GLU A 489 -21.77 11.31 -0.72
CA GLU A 489 -20.58 11.66 0.07
C GLU A 489 -19.73 12.75 -0.62
N TYR A 490 -19.01 13.53 0.19
CA TYR A 490 -18.11 14.57 -0.27
C TYR A 490 -16.66 14.08 -0.26
N ALA A 491 -16.08 13.89 -1.44
CA ALA A 491 -14.66 13.64 -1.60
C ALA A 491 -13.83 14.90 -1.27
N ARG A 492 -12.80 14.75 -0.43
CA ARG A 492 -12.05 15.89 0.14
C ARG A 492 -10.95 16.44 -0.77
N LYS A 493 -10.35 15.61 -1.62
CA LYS A 493 -9.21 15.90 -2.50
C LYS A 493 -9.66 16.04 -3.97
N SER A 494 -10.85 16.62 -4.20
CA SER A 494 -11.43 16.91 -5.53
C SER A 494 -11.39 15.73 -6.52
N SER A 495 -11.21 16.00 -7.83
CA SER A 495 -11.15 15.00 -8.90
C SER A 495 -9.70 14.78 -9.35
N LEU A 496 -9.39 13.57 -9.79
CA LEU A 496 -8.04 13.16 -10.21
C LEU A 496 -7.51 14.00 -11.38
N GLU A 497 -8.38 14.47 -12.28
CA GLU A 497 -8.04 15.41 -13.35
C GLU A 497 -7.31 16.67 -12.84
N GLU A 498 -7.64 17.18 -11.64
CA GLU A 498 -6.99 18.36 -11.05
C GLU A 498 -5.53 18.11 -10.59
N TYR A 499 -5.16 16.84 -10.45
CA TYR A 499 -3.78 16.40 -10.15
C TYR A 499 -3.01 16.14 -11.43
N LEU A 500 -3.67 15.60 -12.47
CA LEU A 500 -3.04 15.26 -13.75
C LEU A 500 -2.79 16.47 -14.67
N ARG A 501 -3.60 17.54 -14.57
CA ARG A 501 -3.48 18.76 -15.39
C ARG A 501 -2.05 19.35 -15.39
N PRO A 502 -1.49 19.74 -16.56
CA PRO A 502 -0.21 20.42 -16.65
C PRO A 502 -0.15 21.71 -15.83
N ARG A 503 0.88 21.84 -14.98
CA ARG A 503 1.02 22.96 -14.05
C ARG A 503 1.48 24.23 -14.77
N GLN A 504 0.66 25.29 -14.76
CA GLN A 504 1.13 26.61 -15.19
C GLN A 504 2.13 27.20 -14.16
N ARG A 505 3.15 27.92 -14.67
CA ARG A 505 4.20 28.54 -13.84
C ARG A 505 3.58 29.55 -12.88
N GLY A 506 3.69 29.28 -11.57
CA GLY A 506 3.20 30.16 -10.50
C GLY A 506 2.08 29.58 -9.63
N SER A 507 1.40 28.49 -10.04
CA SER A 507 0.35 27.87 -9.21
C SER A 507 0.94 27.02 -8.07
N SER A 508 0.58 27.36 -6.83
CA SER A 508 1.04 26.68 -5.60
C SER A 508 0.25 25.41 -5.24
N ASP A 509 -1.01 25.28 -5.66
CA ASP A 509 -1.99 24.59 -4.81
C ASP A 509 -2.23 23.09 -5.09
N SER A 510 -1.84 22.56 -6.25
CA SER A 510 -1.98 21.12 -6.53
C SER A 510 -0.76 20.32 -6.04
N GLU A 511 -0.99 19.29 -5.23
CA GLU A 511 0.02 18.38 -4.68
C GLU A 511 0.34 17.29 -5.72
N ARG A 512 1.61 17.05 -6.06
CA ARG A 512 1.97 15.96 -6.99
C ARG A 512 1.72 14.60 -6.35
N LEU A 513 1.10 13.69 -7.12
CA LEU A 513 0.86 12.33 -6.67
C LEU A 513 2.18 11.54 -6.55
N THR A 514 2.36 10.86 -5.43
CA THR A 514 3.45 9.89 -5.24
C THR A 514 3.10 8.54 -5.86
N TRP A 515 4.09 7.72 -6.18
CA TRP A 515 3.85 6.38 -6.76
C TRP A 515 2.93 5.51 -5.88
N MET A 516 3.11 5.55 -4.56
CA MET A 516 2.23 4.85 -3.60
C MET A 516 0.78 5.37 -3.63
N GLN A 517 0.57 6.69 -3.81
CA GLN A 517 -0.78 7.24 -4.00
C GLN A 517 -1.37 6.78 -5.35
N VAL A 518 -0.57 6.78 -6.41
CA VAL A 518 -0.98 6.29 -7.74
C VAL A 518 -1.36 4.81 -7.72
N GLN A 519 -0.56 3.93 -7.10
CA GLN A 519 -0.92 2.51 -6.91
C GLN A 519 -2.23 2.35 -6.12
N LYS A 520 -2.42 3.12 -5.04
CA LYS A 520 -3.65 3.08 -4.25
C LYS A 520 -4.88 3.57 -5.03
N ILE A 521 -4.70 4.55 -5.92
CA ILE A 521 -5.74 5.05 -6.82
C ILE A 521 -6.08 3.99 -7.89
N MET A 522 -5.07 3.40 -8.55
CA MET A 522 -5.26 2.34 -9.54
C MET A 522 -6.00 1.13 -8.94
N ALA A 523 -5.53 0.62 -7.80
CA ALA A 523 -6.20 -0.47 -7.07
C ALA A 523 -7.67 -0.14 -6.78
N GLY A 524 -7.94 1.03 -6.20
CA GLY A 524 -9.32 1.44 -5.86
C GLY A 524 -10.24 1.62 -7.08
N VAL A 525 -9.72 2.05 -8.23
CA VAL A 525 -10.50 2.11 -9.49
C VAL A 525 -10.77 0.71 -10.03
N ALA A 526 -9.78 -0.19 -10.01
CA ALA A 526 -9.94 -1.58 -10.45
C ALA A 526 -10.93 -2.35 -9.56
N ASP A 527 -10.83 -2.22 -8.23
CA ASP A 527 -11.78 -2.77 -7.24
C ASP A 527 -13.21 -2.29 -7.55
N ALA A 528 -13.39 -0.99 -7.83
CA ALA A 528 -14.69 -0.41 -8.15
C ALA A 528 -15.28 -0.89 -9.48
N LEU A 529 -14.44 -1.06 -10.50
CA LEU A 529 -14.89 -1.54 -11.79
C LEU A 529 -15.21 -3.05 -11.75
N GLN A 530 -14.44 -3.84 -10.98
CA GLN A 530 -14.75 -5.24 -10.73
C GLN A 530 -16.12 -5.41 -10.08
N TYR A 531 -16.44 -4.59 -9.07
CA TYR A 531 -17.76 -4.58 -8.43
C TYR A 531 -18.90 -4.28 -9.41
N LEU A 532 -18.69 -3.44 -10.43
CA LEU A 532 -19.71 -3.11 -11.44
C LEU A 532 -19.87 -4.23 -12.49
N HIS A 533 -18.75 -4.76 -12.99
CA HIS A 533 -18.71 -5.83 -13.99
C HIS A 533 -19.19 -7.18 -13.43
N ALA A 534 -19.06 -7.42 -12.12
CA ALA A 534 -19.52 -8.64 -11.44
C ALA A 534 -20.98 -8.60 -10.97
N ARG A 535 -21.78 -7.60 -11.39
CA ARG A 535 -23.22 -7.55 -11.11
C ARG A 535 -24.00 -8.49 -12.02
N GLU A 536 -25.23 -8.79 -11.63
CA GLU A 536 -26.21 -9.47 -12.47
C GLU A 536 -27.43 -8.55 -12.70
N PRO A 537 -27.68 -8.07 -13.94
CA PRO A 537 -26.78 -8.11 -15.10
C PRO A 537 -25.51 -7.24 -14.88
N PRO A 538 -24.40 -7.51 -15.60
CA PRO A 538 -23.18 -6.70 -15.53
C PRO A 538 -23.44 -5.24 -15.89
N VAL A 539 -22.81 -4.33 -15.16
CA VAL A 539 -22.94 -2.88 -15.36
C VAL A 539 -21.64 -2.32 -15.91
N ALA A 540 -21.66 -1.77 -17.12
CA ALA A 540 -20.57 -0.93 -17.62
C ALA A 540 -20.59 0.44 -16.91
N HIS A 541 -19.41 0.99 -16.60
CA HIS A 541 -19.27 2.35 -16.07
C HIS A 541 -19.61 3.39 -17.16
N GLY A 542 -19.21 3.13 -18.41
CA GLY A 542 -19.61 3.88 -19.61
C GLY A 542 -18.98 5.27 -19.75
N ALA A 543 -18.41 5.83 -18.67
CA ALA A 543 -17.69 7.11 -18.67
C ALA A 543 -16.50 7.09 -17.70
N LEU A 544 -15.62 6.07 -17.79
CA LEU A 544 -14.44 5.97 -16.93
C LEU A 544 -13.32 6.91 -17.43
N GLU A 545 -12.92 7.88 -16.60
CA GLU A 545 -11.98 8.95 -16.96
C GLU A 545 -11.55 9.74 -15.70
N ALA A 546 -10.44 10.48 -15.77
CA ALA A 546 -9.84 11.14 -14.60
C ALA A 546 -10.77 12.16 -13.89
N ARG A 547 -11.68 12.85 -14.60
CA ARG A 547 -12.66 13.74 -13.94
C ARG A 547 -13.74 12.99 -13.15
N ASN A 548 -13.97 11.71 -13.46
CA ASN A 548 -14.96 10.86 -12.82
C ASN A 548 -14.34 9.97 -11.70
N VAL A 549 -13.05 10.13 -11.41
CA VAL A 549 -12.41 9.59 -10.21
C VAL A 549 -12.24 10.72 -9.20
N LEU A 550 -12.99 10.70 -8.10
CA LEU A 550 -12.78 11.61 -6.97
C LEU A 550 -11.81 11.00 -5.94
N LEU A 551 -11.16 11.84 -5.14
CA LEU A 551 -10.17 11.40 -4.14
C LEU A 551 -10.60 11.70 -2.69
N SER A 552 -10.53 10.68 -1.84
CA SER A 552 -10.67 10.84 -0.39
C SER A 552 -9.49 11.62 0.20
N SER A 553 -9.59 12.11 1.45
CA SER A 553 -8.44 12.72 2.13
C SER A 553 -7.30 11.75 2.47
N ARG A 554 -7.45 10.47 2.16
CA ARG A 554 -6.41 9.43 2.25
C ARG A 554 -6.00 8.90 0.86
N PHE A 555 -6.33 9.61 -0.21
CA PHE A 555 -6.11 9.20 -1.61
C PHE A 555 -6.75 7.83 -1.94
N GLU A 556 -7.92 7.51 -1.36
CA GLU A 556 -8.77 6.44 -1.91
C GLU A 556 -9.55 6.98 -3.12
N ALA A 557 -9.56 6.23 -4.22
CA ALA A 557 -10.41 6.50 -5.38
C ALA A 557 -11.91 6.32 -5.04
N LYS A 558 -12.74 7.20 -5.59
CA LYS A 558 -14.20 7.22 -5.50
C LYS A 558 -14.81 7.48 -6.88
N LEU A 559 -15.29 6.44 -7.56
CA LEU A 559 -15.93 6.58 -8.87
C LEU A 559 -17.27 7.32 -8.76
N ILE A 560 -17.49 8.23 -9.71
CA ILE A 560 -18.74 8.98 -9.91
C ILE A 560 -19.20 8.83 -11.37
N GLY A 561 -20.48 9.11 -11.64
CA GLY A 561 -21.00 9.20 -13.01
C GLY A 561 -21.45 7.86 -13.63
N VAL A 562 -21.38 6.76 -12.90
CA VAL A 562 -22.00 5.47 -13.28
C VAL A 562 -23.45 5.68 -13.72
N GLY A 563 -23.80 5.28 -14.95
CA GLY A 563 -25.14 5.46 -15.51
C GLY A 563 -25.57 6.91 -15.78
N GLY A 564 -24.66 7.89 -15.70
CA GLY A 564 -24.98 9.29 -15.94
C GLY A 564 -25.17 9.65 -17.42
N PRO A 565 -25.75 10.81 -17.75
CA PRO A 565 -26.09 11.21 -19.11
C PRO A 565 -24.89 11.44 -20.04
N ALA A 566 -23.64 11.42 -19.54
CA ALA A 566 -22.45 11.34 -20.39
C ALA A 566 -22.32 9.97 -21.10
N ALA A 567 -23.00 8.93 -20.58
CA ALA A 567 -23.17 7.64 -21.23
C ALA A 567 -24.50 7.50 -21.99
N ALA A 568 -25.47 8.42 -21.79
CA ALA A 568 -26.73 8.46 -22.56
C ALA A 568 -26.68 9.38 -23.79
N ALA A 569 -25.92 10.50 -23.72
CA ALA A 569 -25.81 11.48 -24.81
C ALA A 569 -25.01 10.99 -26.03
N THR A 570 -24.31 9.86 -25.90
CA THR A 570 -23.87 9.02 -27.01
C THR A 570 -24.59 7.69 -26.90
N ALA A 571 -25.26 7.23 -27.97
CA ALA A 571 -26.16 6.08 -27.92
C ALA A 571 -25.54 4.84 -27.24
N TRP A 572 -26.27 4.28 -26.29
CA TRP A 572 -25.88 3.12 -25.47
C TRP A 572 -25.83 1.83 -26.33
N PRO A 573 -24.92 0.86 -26.08
CA PRO A 573 -23.95 0.77 -24.98
C PRO A 573 -22.51 1.14 -25.36
N ARG A 574 -21.71 1.51 -24.35
CA ARG A 574 -20.30 1.11 -24.28
C ARG A 574 -20.21 -0.25 -23.61
N SER A 575 -19.26 -1.07 -24.04
CA SER A 575 -19.08 -2.45 -23.59
C SER A 575 -18.28 -2.52 -22.27
N LEU A 576 -18.24 -3.70 -21.63
CA LEU A 576 -17.38 -3.91 -20.45
C LEU A 576 -15.90 -3.77 -20.86
N GLU A 577 -15.59 -4.23 -22.06
CA GLU A 577 -14.31 -4.18 -22.74
C GLU A 577 -13.86 -2.74 -23.04
N ASP A 578 -14.80 -1.80 -23.22
CA ASP A 578 -14.48 -0.37 -23.38
C ASP A 578 -14.13 0.29 -22.04
N ASP A 579 -14.74 -0.13 -20.92
CA ASP A 579 -14.27 0.29 -19.60
C ASP A 579 -12.85 -0.24 -19.33
N ILE A 580 -12.51 -1.45 -19.77
CA ILE A 580 -11.12 -1.97 -19.67
C ILE A 580 -10.15 -1.09 -20.47
N CYS A 581 -10.53 -0.67 -21.68
CA CYS A 581 -9.70 0.24 -22.48
C CYS A 581 -9.53 1.60 -21.79
N ALA A 582 -10.61 2.18 -21.27
CA ALA A 582 -10.59 3.43 -20.52
C ALA A 582 -9.77 3.34 -19.21
N LEU A 583 -9.83 2.19 -18.52
CA LEU A 583 -8.99 1.86 -17.36
C LEU A 583 -7.50 1.86 -17.73
N GLY A 584 -7.16 1.23 -18.86
CA GLY A 584 -5.79 1.21 -19.40
C GLY A 584 -5.26 2.61 -19.70
N VAL A 585 -6.05 3.44 -20.40
CA VAL A 585 -5.69 4.83 -20.71
C VAL A 585 -5.48 5.65 -19.42
N LEU A 586 -6.40 5.53 -18.46
CA LEU A 586 -6.30 6.21 -17.16
C LEU A 586 -5.06 5.79 -16.36
N PHE A 587 -4.72 4.50 -16.38
CA PHE A 587 -3.55 3.99 -15.67
C PHE A 587 -2.25 4.40 -16.37
N ALA A 588 -2.23 4.44 -17.70
CA ALA A 588 -1.10 4.98 -18.47
C ALA A 588 -0.87 6.48 -18.17
N GLU A 589 -1.94 7.28 -18.09
CA GLU A 589 -1.85 8.71 -17.72
C GLU A 589 -1.29 8.90 -16.29
N LEU A 590 -1.75 8.07 -15.34
CA LEU A 590 -1.26 8.03 -13.96
C LEU A 590 0.23 7.65 -13.86
N ILE A 591 0.66 6.60 -14.58
CA ILE A 591 2.06 6.15 -14.62
C ILE A 591 2.94 7.25 -15.23
N ALA A 592 2.56 7.79 -16.39
CA ALA A 592 3.28 8.87 -17.06
C ALA A 592 3.38 10.12 -16.16
N HIS A 593 2.33 10.47 -15.42
CA HIS A 593 2.38 11.57 -14.46
C HIS A 593 3.46 11.36 -13.38
N CYS A 594 3.57 10.15 -12.81
CA CYS A 594 4.65 9.85 -11.85
C CYS A 594 6.05 9.83 -12.49
N GLU A 595 6.21 9.29 -13.70
CA GLU A 595 7.49 9.29 -14.42
C GLU A 595 7.96 10.72 -14.74
N HIS A 596 7.08 11.54 -15.32
CA HIS A 596 7.34 12.97 -15.52
C HIS A 596 7.56 13.73 -14.21
N ALA A 597 6.88 13.32 -13.11
CA ALA A 597 7.09 13.95 -11.81
C ALA A 597 8.50 13.69 -11.26
N ALA A 598 8.99 12.45 -11.36
CA ALA A 598 10.36 12.07 -10.98
C ALA A 598 11.40 12.75 -11.88
N ALA A 599 11.25 12.66 -13.21
CA ALA A 599 12.20 13.22 -14.18
C ALA A 599 12.32 14.75 -14.10
N SER A 600 11.28 15.46 -13.65
CA SER A 600 11.31 16.92 -13.45
C SER A 600 11.75 17.37 -12.05
N GLY A 601 12.15 16.45 -11.17
CA GLY A 601 12.81 16.74 -9.89
C GLY A 601 12.02 17.60 -8.88
N ALA A 602 10.72 17.84 -9.10
CA ALA A 602 9.97 18.73 -8.22
C ALA A 602 9.61 18.03 -6.91
N ARG A 603 10.12 18.60 -5.81
CA ARG A 603 9.87 18.19 -4.42
C ARG A 603 8.38 17.95 -4.16
N ALA A 604 8.04 16.73 -3.72
CA ALA A 604 6.82 16.49 -2.98
C ALA A 604 6.96 17.18 -1.61
N SER A 605 6.25 18.29 -1.40
CA SER A 605 6.34 19.11 -0.19
C SER A 605 5.55 18.50 0.96
N PHE A 606 6.10 17.47 1.59
CA PHE A 606 5.65 17.02 2.92
C PHE A 606 5.91 18.12 3.93
N VAL A 607 4.87 18.86 4.31
CA VAL A 607 4.91 19.83 5.40
C VAL A 607 4.37 19.18 6.66
N HIS A 608 5.30 18.75 7.51
CA HIS A 608 5.18 18.91 8.95
C HIS A 608 6.58 19.00 9.55
N GLU A 609 6.80 20.00 10.40
CA GLU A 609 7.88 20.15 11.37
C GLU A 609 8.33 18.81 12.01
N GLU A 610 9.60 18.58 12.33
CA GLU A 610 10.79 19.46 12.24
C GLU A 610 12.05 18.58 12.28
N HIS A 611 13.03 18.80 11.38
CA HIS A 611 14.49 18.73 11.60
C HIS A 611 15.25 18.95 10.29
N LYS A 612 16.41 19.60 10.36
CA LYS A 612 17.18 20.10 9.21
C LYS A 612 18.39 19.20 8.93
N ILE A 613 18.27 18.29 7.97
CA ILE A 613 19.38 17.51 7.40
C ILE A 613 19.70 18.02 5.99
N GLU A 614 20.96 17.97 5.59
CA GLU A 614 21.47 18.61 4.38
C GLU A 614 21.27 17.79 3.10
N ARG A 615 21.71 18.34 1.96
CA ARG A 615 21.40 17.84 0.62
C ARG A 615 22.31 16.67 0.21
N GLU A 616 21.79 15.46 0.30
CA GLU A 616 22.16 14.39 -0.64
C GLU A 616 20.97 14.02 -1.52
N SER A 617 21.26 13.49 -2.71
CA SER A 617 20.22 13.17 -3.70
C SER A 617 19.45 11.93 -3.31
N LEU A 618 18.21 12.11 -2.83
CA LEU A 618 17.23 11.03 -2.71
C LEU A 618 17.17 10.25 -4.05
N PRO A 619 17.30 8.92 -4.04
CA PRO A 619 17.13 8.11 -5.24
C PRO A 619 15.70 8.27 -5.77
N PRO A 620 15.48 8.12 -7.10
CA PRO A 620 14.13 8.18 -7.66
C PRO A 620 13.24 7.09 -7.03
N PRO A 621 11.94 7.38 -6.82
CA PRO A 621 11.02 6.39 -6.25
C PRO A 621 10.92 5.16 -7.18
N PRO A 622 10.63 3.96 -6.64
CA PRO A 622 10.55 2.73 -7.43
C PRO A 622 9.54 2.92 -8.57
N VAL A 623 10.04 2.83 -9.79
CA VAL A 623 9.29 3.07 -11.02
C VAL A 623 8.37 1.88 -11.30
N CYS A 624 7.22 2.15 -11.93
CA CYS A 624 6.22 1.17 -12.35
C CYS A 624 6.81 -0.17 -12.84
N THR A 625 6.44 -1.26 -12.16
CA THR A 625 6.92 -2.62 -12.45
C THR A 625 6.52 -3.08 -13.85
N LEU A 626 7.29 -4.01 -14.42
CA LEU A 626 7.00 -4.55 -15.75
C LEU A 626 5.60 -5.19 -15.81
N GLU A 627 5.19 -5.93 -14.78
CA GLU A 627 3.85 -6.53 -14.68
C GLU A 627 2.72 -5.49 -14.77
N ILE A 628 2.84 -4.36 -14.05
CA ILE A 628 1.86 -3.26 -14.12
C ILE A 628 1.87 -2.62 -15.52
N ARG A 629 3.04 -2.44 -16.16
CA ARG A 629 3.11 -1.93 -17.54
C ARG A 629 2.46 -2.87 -18.54
N GLU A 630 2.71 -4.17 -18.43
CA GLU A 630 2.19 -5.19 -19.34
C GLU A 630 0.67 -5.34 -19.23
N ILE A 631 0.10 -5.37 -18.02
CA ILE A 631 -1.35 -5.44 -17.87
C ILE A 631 -2.04 -4.16 -18.36
N VAL A 632 -1.46 -2.99 -18.10
CA VAL A 632 -1.96 -1.69 -18.60
C VAL A 632 -1.88 -1.60 -20.13
N ALA A 633 -0.80 -2.07 -20.75
CA ALA A 633 -0.68 -2.15 -22.20
C ALA A 633 -1.75 -3.09 -22.80
N ARG A 634 -1.97 -4.27 -22.19
CA ARG A 634 -3.00 -5.23 -22.61
C ARG A 634 -4.42 -4.71 -22.46
N CYS A 635 -4.69 -3.84 -21.47
CA CYS A 635 -5.98 -3.15 -21.35
C CYS A 635 -6.30 -2.29 -22.59
N MET A 636 -5.27 -1.68 -23.20
CA MET A 636 -5.40 -0.80 -24.37
C MET A 636 -5.30 -1.53 -25.72
N THR A 637 -5.40 -2.87 -25.75
CA THR A 637 -5.39 -3.63 -27.00
C THR A 637 -6.53 -3.23 -27.93
N ALA A 638 -6.22 -3.08 -29.23
CA ALA A 638 -7.17 -2.63 -30.24
C ALA A 638 -8.39 -3.57 -30.37
N ASP A 639 -8.17 -4.88 -30.42
CA ASP A 639 -9.23 -5.90 -30.32
C ASP A 639 -9.82 -5.92 -28.89
N PRO A 640 -11.12 -5.63 -28.70
CA PRO A 640 -11.79 -5.74 -27.40
C PRO A 640 -11.70 -7.13 -26.79
N SER A 641 -11.73 -8.18 -27.62
CA SER A 641 -11.75 -9.59 -27.21
C SER A 641 -10.42 -10.04 -26.59
N ALA A 642 -9.32 -9.38 -26.93
CA ALA A 642 -7.97 -9.64 -26.44
C ALA A 642 -7.63 -8.85 -25.16
N ARG A 643 -8.51 -7.93 -24.71
CA ARG A 643 -8.33 -7.18 -23.46
C ARG A 643 -8.48 -8.14 -22.25
N PRO A 644 -7.71 -7.93 -21.17
CA PRO A 644 -7.85 -8.73 -19.95
C PRO A 644 -9.22 -8.51 -19.30
N ARG A 645 -9.75 -9.53 -18.60
CA ARG A 645 -10.93 -9.31 -17.76
C ARG A 645 -10.54 -8.49 -16.54
N ILE A 646 -11.48 -7.73 -15.98
CA ILE A 646 -11.18 -6.87 -14.81
C ILE A 646 -10.57 -7.62 -13.63
N GLY A 647 -10.95 -8.89 -13.42
CA GLY A 647 -10.34 -9.75 -12.39
C GLY A 647 -8.88 -10.15 -12.68
N ASP A 648 -8.44 -10.13 -13.94
CA ASP A 648 -7.03 -10.31 -14.31
C ASP A 648 -6.24 -9.01 -14.06
N VAL A 649 -6.88 -7.85 -14.19
CA VAL A 649 -6.28 -6.54 -13.88
C VAL A 649 -6.14 -6.34 -12.37
N VAL A 650 -7.20 -6.62 -11.59
CA VAL A 650 -7.19 -6.49 -10.11
C VAL A 650 -6.08 -7.32 -9.46
N ARG A 651 -5.77 -8.50 -10.00
CA ARG A 651 -4.69 -9.39 -9.49
C ARG A 651 -3.30 -8.75 -9.46
N VAL A 652 -3.03 -7.78 -10.34
CA VAL A 652 -1.73 -7.09 -10.45
C VAL A 652 -1.63 -5.91 -9.47
N PHE A 653 -2.73 -5.51 -8.83
CA PHE A 653 -2.74 -4.44 -7.83
C PHE A 653 -3.01 -5.03 -6.43
N PRO A 654 -2.12 -4.84 -5.44
CA PRO A 654 -2.29 -5.43 -4.12
C PRO A 654 -3.57 -4.91 -3.46
N SER A 655 -4.50 -5.83 -3.15
CA SER A 655 -5.83 -5.52 -2.65
C SER A 655 -5.77 -4.67 -1.39
N SER A 656 -6.39 -3.48 -1.43
CA SER A 656 -6.31 -2.50 -0.34
C SER A 656 -7.21 -2.82 0.87
N SER A 657 -7.62 -4.09 1.00
CA SER A 657 -8.46 -4.66 2.05
C SER A 657 -7.62 -5.50 3.02
N GLY A 658 -7.48 -5.02 4.26
CA GLY A 658 -7.22 -5.92 5.39
C GLY A 658 -8.37 -6.92 5.56
N ALA A 659 -8.15 -7.96 6.37
CA ALA A 659 -9.11 -9.05 6.59
C ALA A 659 -10.56 -8.56 6.87
N PRO A 660 -11.59 -9.25 6.36
CA PRO A 660 -12.98 -8.80 6.45
C PRO A 660 -13.40 -8.61 7.91
N THR A 661 -13.97 -7.43 8.19
CA THR A 661 -14.55 -7.12 9.49
C THR A 661 -15.76 -8.02 9.76
N ARG A 662 -15.86 -8.53 10.99
CA ARG A 662 -16.80 -9.58 11.43
C ARG A 662 -18.29 -9.23 11.34
N GLU A 663 -18.64 -8.09 10.75
CA GLU A 663 -20.01 -7.61 10.52
C GLU A 663 -20.54 -8.00 9.12
N GLU A 664 -19.67 -8.27 8.14
CA GLU A 664 -20.09 -8.71 6.78
C GLU A 664 -20.44 -10.21 6.72
N ALA A 665 -20.30 -10.94 7.84
CA ALA A 665 -20.52 -12.39 7.94
C ALA A 665 -21.88 -12.78 8.54
N SER A 666 -22.87 -11.87 8.57
CA SER A 666 -24.20 -12.12 9.16
C SER A 666 -25.37 -11.66 8.29
N SER A 667 -25.18 -11.63 6.96
CA SER A 667 -26.25 -11.33 5.99
C SER A 667 -26.37 -12.39 4.89
N VAL A 668 -25.98 -13.63 5.18
CA VAL A 668 -26.21 -14.83 4.36
C VAL A 668 -26.58 -16.00 5.28
N GLU A 669 -27.72 -15.86 5.98
CA GLU A 669 -28.59 -16.93 6.52
C GLU A 669 -30.01 -16.37 6.59
#